data_AF-A0A2E0EKU7-F1
#
_entry.id   AF-A0A2E0EKU7-F1
#
_cell.length_a   1.000
_cell.length_b   1.000
_cell.length_c   1.000
_cell.angle_alpha   90.00
_cell.angle_beta   90.00
_cell.angle_gamma   90.00
#
_symmetry.space_group_name_H-M   'P 1'
#
loop_
_entity.id
_entity.type
_entity.pdbx_description
1 polymer ?
#
loop_
_entity_poly.entity_id
_entity_poly.type
_entity_poly.pdbx_seq_one_letter_code
_entity_poly.pdbx_strand_id
1 'polypeptide(L)'
;MSLSLALNNALSGLRVNQVSIATSSQNIANANTPGYSRLQTEQSAIYLGGQGSGVQIDNIYRKVDLYLDRAIQRETTNLGSREIVADYYQRVQILLGEPGQDNSIDEYVGNFFTSLQALAESPEATSFKATAVDTAEVLARELSGLALAFEDLRYQADQDMSIAVKEINIQLAHLETLNVAINRAHALNDSTAGLLDQRDVAIEKISKYLNIDVNVQESGAVYVFADNGRIPLVDTDVHQLSYSPVDSVDMLINDSPTRALQVLTMNDRGEIVGKAHTLISSGIKDGVVSNISGGELAGLQKLRDIEIPQVLEQLDMLAANLRDQVNALHNKGSGFPAASELTGTRAVSASDAYDWEGTMTLAILDEQGNPVTSTYDDEPYGYRPLVLDLTTLDGGNGPGSPDLQTIIDEINNHYNAPPVKAQVGNLNNIQLVMNQNSLPNGGAPGTLNFDLDLDNLSGTEAETWITNVRVLDNTGAVMSNTAAGNISDTMPAIAVNPANAYSFAANSDQLTISTSQPHNFKAGDRVYLENPYSVPTVITPGVTDQDVSGYFEVVSVPGTNQFTVRMVDAETTGPGGTVAAPGPFNARPPYEEVAAGDKTRTRDSGVITADVTANTMASYYDIEVTVGVYDNKAGNLNAVSESATITYRIYNNQTDLLNRRLDAMDIPSNTGVLVYPDTEHQYIFARMVDADGNPLPSVNGNYGNQEGYLQLVANDLNGKDVTIALDEGNSKQIGRPNKSPAEPGTNRGFSHYFELNNFFASNIPTGTGDTTEGSALAMAVEERILRDPRLISTGNLEATPQPSDPDAPPRYTLSRFPGDNSMAQALAKLATQTVSFGAAGGLPASSISFANYTGEILGYVSSKTVRAESDFSDNEILLNGLISRSDAISGVNLDEELAQTTLYQQAYTASARAFTITNELFGELLNII
;
A
#
# COMPACT_ATOMS: atom_id res chain seq x y z
N MET A 1 6.45 -45.59 90.52
CA MET A 1 5.90 -46.03 89.22
C MET A 1 5.24 -47.37 89.43
N SER A 2 4.08 -47.64 88.83
CA SER A 2 3.51 -49.00 88.81
C SER A 2 4.20 -49.84 87.74
N LEU A 3 4.17 -51.16 87.89
CA LEU A 3 4.73 -52.08 86.88
C LEU A 3 3.98 -51.98 85.54
N SER A 4 2.67 -51.67 85.60
CA SER A 4 1.84 -51.35 84.43
C SER A 4 2.29 -50.08 83.68
N LEU A 5 2.88 -49.08 84.35
CA LEU A 5 3.39 -47.87 83.69
C LEU A 5 4.65 -48.21 82.87
N ALA A 6 5.57 -48.98 83.44
CA ALA A 6 6.76 -49.45 82.74
C ALA A 6 6.41 -50.32 81.51
N LEU A 7 5.40 -51.19 81.63
CA LEU A 7 4.94 -52.05 80.54
C LEU A 7 4.32 -51.24 79.39
N ASN A 8 3.51 -50.21 79.70
CA ASN A 8 2.96 -49.31 78.69
C ASN A 8 4.06 -48.47 78.00
N ASN A 9 5.03 -47.95 78.76
CA ASN A 9 6.16 -47.22 78.19
C ASN A 9 7.00 -48.09 77.24
N ALA A 10 7.23 -49.37 77.59
CA ALA A 10 7.94 -50.32 76.74
C ALA A 10 7.12 -50.70 75.48
N LEU A 11 5.82 -50.99 75.62
CA LEU A 11 4.94 -51.36 74.50
C LEU A 11 4.69 -50.20 73.52
N SER A 12 4.55 -48.98 74.03
CA SER A 12 4.37 -47.77 73.22
C SER A 12 5.67 -47.42 72.47
N GLY A 13 6.82 -47.46 73.15
CA GLY A 13 8.14 -47.31 72.53
C GLY A 13 8.44 -48.37 71.46
N LEU A 14 8.01 -49.63 71.64
CA LEU A 14 8.09 -50.66 70.60
C LEU A 14 7.32 -50.26 69.33
N ARG A 15 6.06 -49.85 69.47
CA ARG A 15 5.20 -49.46 68.34
C ARG A 15 5.74 -48.23 67.61
N VAL A 16 6.15 -47.22 68.36
CA VAL A 16 6.73 -45.97 67.82
C VAL A 16 7.98 -46.28 66.99
N ASN A 17 8.94 -47.03 67.54
CA ASN A 17 10.15 -47.37 66.79
C ASN A 17 9.84 -48.28 65.58
N GLN A 18 8.84 -49.17 65.66
CA GLN A 18 8.41 -49.96 64.50
C GLN A 18 7.88 -49.08 63.36
N VAL A 19 7.10 -48.04 63.67
CA VAL A 19 6.60 -47.07 62.67
C VAL A 19 7.72 -46.20 62.12
N SER A 20 8.65 -45.72 62.95
CA SER A 20 9.80 -44.94 62.47
C SER A 20 10.78 -45.75 61.60
N ILE A 21 10.99 -47.04 61.91
CA ILE A 21 11.73 -47.96 61.02
C ILE A 21 11.01 -48.14 59.68
N ALA A 22 9.68 -48.33 59.69
CA ALA A 22 8.90 -48.46 58.45
C ALA A 22 8.93 -47.18 57.60
N THR A 23 8.82 -46.01 58.26
CA THR A 23 8.89 -44.69 57.60
C THR A 23 10.25 -44.45 56.96
N SER A 24 11.34 -44.73 57.68
CA SER A 24 12.70 -44.57 57.16
C SER A 24 13.02 -45.61 56.07
N SER A 25 12.50 -46.83 56.17
CA SER A 25 12.55 -47.82 55.08
C SER A 25 11.78 -47.38 53.83
N GLN A 26 10.67 -46.65 53.98
CA GLN A 26 9.93 -46.07 52.86
C GLN A 26 10.73 -44.91 52.22
N ASN A 27 11.36 -44.06 53.02
CA ASN A 27 12.27 -43.02 52.53
C ASN A 27 13.41 -43.64 51.70
N ILE A 28 14.13 -44.62 52.26
CA ILE A 28 15.23 -45.32 51.57
C ILE A 28 14.77 -45.96 50.26
N ALA A 29 13.58 -46.58 50.24
CA ALA A 29 13.04 -47.24 49.05
C ALA A 29 12.67 -46.26 47.92
N ASN A 30 12.31 -45.01 48.25
CA ASN A 30 11.88 -43.99 47.28
C ASN A 30 12.90 -42.85 47.10
N ALA A 31 14.12 -42.98 47.63
CA ALA A 31 15.14 -41.93 47.61
C ALA A 31 15.58 -41.49 46.20
N ASN A 32 15.28 -42.28 45.17
CA ASN A 32 15.54 -41.97 43.75
C ASN A 32 14.24 -41.80 42.93
N THR A 33 13.09 -41.63 43.59
CA THR A 33 11.79 -41.40 42.95
C THR A 33 11.57 -39.88 42.80
N PRO A 34 11.48 -39.33 41.57
CA PRO A 34 11.24 -37.90 41.38
C PRO A 34 9.96 -37.43 42.07
N GLY A 35 10.02 -36.26 42.72
CA GLY A 35 8.91 -35.67 43.47
C GLY A 35 8.61 -36.30 44.84
N TYR A 36 9.34 -37.33 45.28
CA TYR A 36 9.14 -37.96 46.60
C TYR A 36 9.74 -37.11 47.73
N SER A 37 8.88 -36.63 48.64
CA SER A 37 9.33 -35.90 49.83
C SER A 37 9.61 -36.82 51.02
N ARG A 38 10.76 -36.61 51.68
CA ARG A 38 11.16 -37.29 52.91
C ARG A 38 10.08 -37.18 53.99
N LEU A 39 9.67 -38.34 54.49
CA LEU A 39 8.68 -38.47 55.56
C LEU A 39 9.34 -38.40 56.93
N GLN A 40 8.67 -37.75 57.89
CA GLN A 40 9.11 -37.64 59.27
C GLN A 40 7.96 -38.00 60.24
N THR A 41 8.28 -38.76 61.29
CA THR A 41 7.32 -39.13 62.33
C THR A 41 7.34 -38.11 63.47
N GLU A 42 6.20 -37.49 63.78
CA GLU A 42 6.04 -36.67 64.99
C GLU A 42 5.72 -37.56 66.21
N GLN A 43 6.34 -37.27 67.36
CA GLN A 43 6.24 -38.12 68.57
C GLN A 43 6.01 -37.29 69.83
N SER A 44 4.86 -37.46 70.49
CA SER A 44 4.59 -36.90 71.82
C SER A 44 4.70 -37.94 72.94
N ALA A 45 5.03 -37.44 74.14
CA ALA A 45 4.92 -38.21 75.37
C ALA A 45 3.47 -38.19 75.88
N ILE A 46 2.90 -39.37 76.12
CA ILE A 46 1.57 -39.51 76.75
C ILE A 46 1.72 -39.17 78.24
N TYR A 47 0.85 -38.31 78.78
CA TYR A 47 0.83 -37.98 80.21
C TYR A 47 -0.46 -38.44 80.88
N LEU A 48 -0.34 -39.15 82.01
CA LEU A 48 -1.46 -39.58 82.83
C LEU A 48 -1.28 -39.04 84.26
N GLY A 49 -2.19 -38.16 84.70
CA GLY A 49 -2.11 -37.55 86.04
C GLY A 49 -0.84 -36.74 86.31
N GLY A 50 -0.21 -36.19 85.26
CA GLY A 50 1.06 -35.46 85.36
C GLY A 50 2.33 -36.33 85.39
N GLN A 51 2.21 -37.66 85.18
CA GLN A 51 3.35 -38.57 85.00
C GLN A 51 3.39 -39.12 83.56
N GLY A 52 4.60 -39.29 83.01
CA GLY A 52 4.79 -39.87 81.69
C GLY A 52 4.35 -41.34 81.64
N SER A 53 3.47 -41.66 80.69
CA SER A 53 2.73 -42.91 80.55
C SER A 53 2.79 -43.51 79.13
N GLY A 54 3.78 -43.08 78.34
CA GLY A 54 4.10 -43.67 77.05
C GLY A 54 4.64 -42.63 76.07
N VAL A 55 4.81 -43.08 74.83
CA VAL A 55 5.16 -42.25 73.67
C VAL A 55 4.36 -42.78 72.47
N GLN A 56 3.76 -41.89 71.68
CA GLN A 56 2.97 -42.25 70.50
C GLN A 56 3.50 -41.56 69.25
N ILE A 57 3.09 -42.04 68.07
CA ILE A 57 3.16 -41.25 66.85
C ILE A 57 1.88 -40.43 66.80
N ASP A 58 2.00 -39.11 66.66
CA ASP A 58 0.84 -38.23 66.46
C ASP A 58 0.56 -38.02 64.96
N ASN A 59 1.61 -37.96 64.13
CA ASN A 59 1.49 -37.79 62.69
C ASN A 59 2.72 -38.34 61.92
N ILE A 60 2.55 -38.62 60.63
CA ILE A 60 3.62 -38.86 59.65
C ILE A 60 3.45 -37.85 58.51
N TYR A 61 4.37 -36.89 58.42
CA TYR A 61 4.25 -35.74 57.52
C TYR A 61 5.46 -35.61 56.58
N ARG A 62 5.26 -34.92 55.45
CA ARG A 62 6.33 -34.57 54.48
C ARG A 62 7.13 -33.39 54.99
N LYS A 63 8.47 -33.47 54.92
CA LYS A 63 9.37 -32.36 55.22
C LYS A 63 9.54 -31.49 53.97
N VAL A 64 8.71 -30.46 53.79
CA VAL A 64 8.72 -29.54 52.62
C VAL A 64 8.78 -28.07 53.06
N ASP A 65 9.18 -27.16 52.15
CA ASP A 65 9.15 -25.72 52.38
C ASP A 65 8.20 -25.04 51.37
N LEU A 66 6.98 -24.76 51.85
CA LEU A 66 5.89 -24.18 51.06
C LEU A 66 6.18 -22.78 50.48
N TYR A 67 7.24 -22.09 50.92
CA TYR A 67 7.70 -20.85 50.26
C TYR A 67 8.61 -21.16 49.07
N LEU A 68 9.41 -22.22 49.17
CA LEU A 68 10.29 -22.67 48.10
C LEU A 68 9.51 -23.40 47.01
N ASP A 69 8.54 -24.23 47.36
CA ASP A 69 7.66 -24.92 46.41
C ASP A 69 6.90 -23.90 45.53
N ARG A 70 6.42 -22.79 46.12
CA ARG A 70 5.80 -21.66 45.41
C ARG A 70 6.78 -20.82 44.59
N ALA A 71 8.07 -20.84 44.91
CA ALA A 71 9.11 -20.19 44.11
C ALA A 71 9.44 -21.05 42.89
N ILE A 72 9.61 -22.37 43.09
CA ILE A 72 9.78 -23.37 42.01
C ILE A 72 8.60 -23.26 41.04
N GLN A 73 7.36 -23.37 41.52
CA GLN A 73 6.14 -23.24 40.70
C GLN A 73 6.14 -21.97 39.82
N ARG A 74 6.55 -20.82 40.38
CA ARG A 74 6.60 -19.56 39.64
C ARG A 74 7.68 -19.55 38.57
N GLU A 75 8.87 -20.05 38.88
CA GLU A 75 9.94 -20.11 37.89
C GLU A 75 9.68 -21.20 36.83
N THR A 76 8.95 -22.29 37.15
CA THR A 76 8.42 -23.23 36.15
C THR A 76 7.42 -22.54 35.19
N THR A 77 6.53 -21.69 35.70
CA THR A 77 5.64 -20.83 34.88
C THR A 77 6.42 -19.85 34.00
N ASN A 78 7.47 -19.23 34.53
CA ASN A 78 8.32 -18.31 33.77
C ASN A 78 9.11 -19.06 32.69
N LEU A 79 9.68 -20.22 33.02
CA LEU A 79 10.51 -21.02 32.12
C LEU A 79 9.69 -21.53 30.93
N GLY A 80 8.49 -22.08 31.16
CA GLY A 80 7.63 -22.56 30.07
C GLY A 80 7.27 -21.47 29.05
N SER A 81 7.13 -20.20 29.49
CA SER A 81 6.95 -19.07 28.57
C SER A 81 8.23 -18.65 27.86
N ARG A 82 9.41 -18.80 28.49
CA ARG A 82 10.71 -18.41 27.93
C ARG A 82 11.23 -19.45 26.92
N GLU A 83 11.07 -20.73 27.24
CA GLU A 83 11.42 -21.90 26.42
C GLU A 83 10.78 -21.81 25.03
N ILE A 84 9.44 -21.65 24.99
CA ILE A 84 8.70 -21.62 23.72
C ILE A 84 8.97 -20.34 22.91
N VAL A 85 9.23 -19.20 23.57
CA VAL A 85 9.60 -17.95 22.89
C VAL A 85 11.01 -18.02 22.32
N ALA A 86 11.96 -18.69 22.99
CA ALA A 86 13.32 -18.90 22.47
C ALA A 86 13.32 -19.82 21.24
N ASP A 87 12.64 -20.96 21.31
CA ASP A 87 12.48 -21.91 20.19
C ASP A 87 11.87 -21.23 18.95
N TYR A 88 10.73 -20.54 19.10
CA TYR A 88 10.10 -19.85 17.98
C TYR A 88 10.97 -18.72 17.41
N TYR A 89 11.67 -17.93 18.23
CA TYR A 89 12.59 -16.91 17.70
C TYR A 89 13.79 -17.51 16.98
N GLN A 90 14.32 -18.65 17.45
CA GLN A 90 15.39 -19.37 16.75
C GLN A 90 14.92 -19.84 15.36
N ARG A 91 13.67 -20.33 15.24
CA ARG A 91 13.07 -20.67 13.94
C ARG A 91 12.93 -19.45 13.01
N VAL A 92 12.45 -18.31 13.53
CA VAL A 92 12.34 -17.05 12.76
C VAL A 92 13.71 -16.56 12.27
N GLN A 93 14.75 -16.65 13.10
CA GLN A 93 16.11 -16.30 12.69
C GLN A 93 16.69 -17.27 11.64
N ILE A 94 16.44 -18.57 11.78
CA ILE A 94 16.88 -19.58 10.79
C ILE A 94 16.23 -19.32 9.42
N LEU A 95 14.98 -18.85 9.38
CA LEU A 95 14.29 -18.49 8.14
C LEU A 95 14.92 -17.25 7.46
N LEU A 96 15.18 -16.17 8.20
CA LEU A 96 15.76 -14.93 7.64
C LEU A 96 17.24 -15.04 7.23
N GLY A 97 17.95 -16.06 7.73
CA GLY A 97 19.40 -16.20 7.62
C GLY A 97 20.18 -15.29 8.60
N GLU A 98 21.51 -15.37 8.55
CA GLU A 98 22.39 -14.41 9.22
C GLU A 98 22.94 -13.40 8.19
N PRO A 99 23.17 -12.12 8.55
CA PRO A 99 23.64 -11.09 7.62
C PRO A 99 24.87 -11.50 6.80
N GLY A 100 24.76 -11.41 5.46
CA GLY A 100 25.82 -11.79 4.54
C GLY A 100 26.06 -13.30 4.37
N GLN A 101 25.06 -14.14 4.63
CA GLN A 101 25.01 -15.52 4.12
C GLN A 101 24.25 -15.59 2.78
N ASP A 102 24.61 -16.53 1.90
CA ASP A 102 24.02 -16.72 0.55
C ASP A 102 22.48 -16.85 0.53
N ASN A 103 21.85 -17.14 1.67
CA ASN A 103 20.39 -17.30 1.85
C ASN A 103 19.76 -16.22 2.75
N SER A 104 20.43 -15.09 2.97
CA SER A 104 19.92 -14.02 3.84
C SER A 104 19.20 -12.92 3.06
N ILE A 105 18.18 -12.30 3.68
CA ILE A 105 17.29 -11.34 3.01
C ILE A 105 18.03 -10.09 2.46
N ASP A 106 19.12 -9.67 3.09
CA ASP A 106 19.99 -8.59 2.60
C ASP A 106 20.77 -9.00 1.34
N GLU A 107 21.20 -10.25 1.21
CA GLU A 107 21.92 -10.78 0.04
C GLU A 107 20.98 -10.95 -1.17
N TYR A 108 19.72 -11.39 -0.98
CA TYR A 108 18.73 -11.44 -2.08
C TYR A 108 18.42 -10.03 -2.64
N VAL A 109 18.23 -9.05 -1.75
CA VAL A 109 18.04 -7.63 -2.15
C VAL A 109 19.30 -7.08 -2.83
N GLY A 110 20.49 -7.42 -2.32
CA GLY A 110 21.78 -7.05 -2.90
C GLY A 110 21.98 -7.61 -4.32
N ASN A 111 21.62 -8.87 -4.56
CA ASN A 111 21.76 -9.52 -5.87
C ASN A 111 20.84 -8.90 -6.93
N PHE A 112 19.57 -8.61 -6.61
CA PHE A 112 18.65 -7.91 -7.52
C PHE A 112 19.18 -6.52 -7.92
N PHE A 113 19.69 -5.75 -6.96
CA PHE A 113 20.29 -4.46 -7.28
C PHE A 113 21.63 -4.56 -8.03
N THR A 114 22.37 -5.66 -7.86
CA THR A 114 23.63 -5.92 -8.59
C THR A 114 23.35 -6.33 -10.05
N SER A 115 22.31 -7.10 -10.33
CA SER A 115 21.89 -7.39 -11.71
C SER A 115 21.35 -6.14 -12.42
N LEU A 116 20.66 -5.24 -11.71
CA LEU A 116 20.27 -3.94 -12.26
C LEU A 116 21.47 -3.05 -12.58
N GLN A 117 22.54 -3.09 -11.78
CA GLN A 117 23.80 -2.40 -12.09
C GLN A 117 24.46 -2.98 -13.36
N ALA A 118 24.54 -4.30 -13.50
CA ALA A 118 25.06 -4.94 -14.71
C ALA A 118 24.21 -4.61 -15.97
N LEU A 119 22.88 -4.57 -15.83
CA LEU A 119 21.98 -4.13 -16.90
C LEU A 119 22.19 -2.65 -17.26
N ALA A 120 22.50 -1.79 -16.29
CA ALA A 120 22.83 -0.39 -16.55
C ALA A 120 24.18 -0.21 -17.29
N GLU A 121 25.11 -1.15 -17.19
CA GLU A 121 26.37 -1.11 -17.97
C GLU A 121 26.21 -1.57 -19.43
N SER A 122 25.16 -2.33 -19.77
CA SER A 122 24.86 -2.77 -21.14
C SER A 122 23.36 -3.07 -21.33
N PRO A 123 22.50 -2.03 -21.50
CA PRO A 123 21.05 -2.17 -21.54
C PRO A 123 20.53 -2.99 -22.73
N GLU A 124 21.32 -3.11 -23.80
CA GLU A 124 21.03 -3.91 -24.98
C GLU A 124 21.25 -5.42 -24.77
N ALA A 125 21.94 -5.82 -23.71
CA ALA A 125 22.29 -7.22 -23.44
C ALA A 125 21.09 -8.01 -22.89
N THR A 126 20.44 -8.77 -23.76
CA THR A 126 19.29 -9.64 -23.40
C THR A 126 19.59 -10.61 -22.26
N SER A 127 20.85 -11.03 -22.08
CA SER A 127 21.29 -11.83 -20.94
C SER A 127 21.20 -11.09 -19.61
N PHE A 128 21.58 -9.80 -19.56
CA PHE A 128 21.46 -9.01 -18.32
C PHE A 128 20.01 -8.64 -18.03
N LYS A 129 19.20 -8.42 -19.08
CA LYS A 129 17.73 -8.29 -18.91
C LYS A 129 17.14 -9.55 -18.27
N ALA A 130 17.45 -10.74 -18.80
CA ALA A 130 17.01 -12.01 -18.22
C ALA A 130 17.47 -12.17 -16.77
N THR A 131 18.76 -11.96 -16.46
CA THR A 131 19.27 -12.07 -15.08
C THR A 131 18.61 -11.06 -14.12
N ALA A 132 18.27 -9.85 -14.57
CA ALA A 132 17.52 -8.88 -13.76
C ALA A 132 16.08 -9.33 -13.46
N VAL A 133 15.43 -10.06 -14.37
CA VAL A 133 14.14 -10.73 -14.11
C VAL A 133 14.31 -11.95 -13.19
N ASP A 134 15.28 -12.82 -13.46
CA ASP A 134 15.53 -14.04 -12.68
C ASP A 134 15.78 -13.72 -11.19
N THR A 135 16.64 -12.74 -10.91
CA THR A 135 16.93 -12.27 -9.54
C THR A 135 15.73 -11.59 -8.88
N ALA A 136 14.92 -10.84 -9.63
CA ALA A 136 13.69 -10.26 -9.12
C ALA A 136 12.64 -11.34 -8.76
N GLU A 137 12.53 -12.39 -9.58
CA GLU A 137 11.63 -13.53 -9.34
C GLU A 137 12.11 -14.36 -8.13
N VAL A 138 13.43 -14.54 -7.95
CA VAL A 138 14.00 -15.16 -6.74
C VAL A 138 13.70 -14.31 -5.50
N LEU A 139 13.97 -13.00 -5.53
CA LEU A 139 13.70 -12.09 -4.40
C LEU A 139 12.20 -12.03 -4.04
N ALA A 140 11.32 -11.97 -5.05
CA ALA A 140 9.88 -11.96 -4.85
C ALA A 140 9.38 -13.27 -4.22
N ARG A 141 9.83 -14.43 -4.75
CA ARG A 141 9.53 -15.73 -4.14
C ARG A 141 10.03 -15.84 -2.71
N GLU A 142 11.24 -15.37 -2.41
CA GLU A 142 11.78 -15.43 -1.05
C GLU A 142 10.96 -14.59 -0.08
N LEU A 143 10.61 -13.35 -0.43
CA LEU A 143 9.73 -12.50 0.39
C LEU A 143 8.36 -13.16 0.64
N SER A 144 7.77 -13.78 -0.38
CA SER A 144 6.50 -14.50 -0.23
C SER A 144 6.62 -15.79 0.61
N GLY A 145 7.75 -16.50 0.48
CA GLY A 145 8.04 -17.74 1.21
C GLY A 145 8.32 -17.49 2.68
N LEU A 146 9.06 -16.41 3.01
CA LEU A 146 9.30 -15.95 4.38
C LEU A 146 7.98 -15.51 5.05
N ALA A 147 7.15 -14.75 4.34
CA ALA A 147 5.84 -14.35 4.85
C ALA A 147 4.94 -15.56 5.13
N LEU A 148 4.84 -16.50 4.18
CA LEU A 148 4.08 -17.74 4.36
C LEU A 148 4.64 -18.60 5.51
N ALA A 149 5.96 -18.73 5.64
CA ALA A 149 6.59 -19.48 6.73
C ALA A 149 6.34 -18.85 8.11
N PHE A 150 6.23 -17.53 8.20
CA PHE A 150 5.84 -16.84 9.43
C PHE A 150 4.35 -17.02 9.76
N GLU A 151 3.47 -17.04 8.76
CA GLU A 151 2.05 -17.39 8.94
C GLU A 151 1.88 -18.85 9.36
N ASP A 152 2.66 -19.78 8.80
CA ASP A 152 2.73 -21.17 9.26
C ASP A 152 3.23 -21.27 10.73
N LEU A 153 4.17 -20.42 11.16
CA LEU A 153 4.57 -20.34 12.58
C LEU A 153 3.46 -19.75 13.46
N ARG A 154 2.70 -18.75 13.01
CA ARG A 154 1.50 -18.26 13.74
C ARG A 154 0.46 -19.37 13.87
N TYR A 155 0.21 -20.11 12.79
CA TYR A 155 -0.71 -21.25 12.78
C TYR A 155 -0.21 -22.39 13.67
N GLN A 156 1.09 -22.71 13.67
CA GLN A 156 1.66 -23.70 14.57
C GLN A 156 1.49 -23.29 16.04
N ALA A 157 1.75 -22.02 16.39
CA ALA A 157 1.55 -21.54 17.75
C ALA A 157 0.08 -21.68 18.21
N ASP A 158 -0.88 -21.50 17.30
CA ASP A 158 -2.30 -21.71 17.55
C ASP A 158 -2.67 -23.20 17.78
N GLN A 159 -2.04 -24.12 17.03
CA GLN A 159 -2.18 -25.56 17.26
C GLN A 159 -1.53 -25.98 18.59
N ASP A 160 -0.35 -25.47 18.91
CA ASP A 160 0.38 -25.73 20.15
C ASP A 160 -0.42 -25.24 21.37
N MET A 161 -1.13 -24.11 21.28
CA MET A 161 -2.08 -23.67 22.32
C MET A 161 -3.20 -24.70 22.56
N SER A 162 -3.69 -25.34 21.49
CA SER A 162 -4.65 -26.45 21.61
C SER A 162 -4.04 -27.71 22.23
N ILE A 163 -2.73 -27.93 22.12
CA ILE A 163 -2.02 -29.05 22.76
C ILE A 163 -1.83 -28.76 24.26
N ALA A 164 -1.30 -27.59 24.62
CA ALA A 164 -1.14 -27.16 26.01
C ALA A 164 -2.48 -27.19 26.80
N VAL A 165 -3.59 -26.79 26.17
CA VAL A 165 -4.94 -26.89 26.77
C VAL A 165 -5.37 -28.34 27.03
N LYS A 166 -4.99 -29.30 26.18
CA LYS A 166 -5.28 -30.73 26.40
C LYS A 166 -4.48 -31.25 27.59
N GLU A 167 -3.20 -30.92 27.69
CA GLU A 167 -2.34 -31.33 28.80
C GLU A 167 -2.80 -30.74 30.14
N ILE A 168 -3.16 -29.44 30.20
CA ILE A 168 -3.75 -28.83 31.39
C ILE A 168 -5.00 -29.61 31.84
N ASN A 169 -5.93 -29.91 30.92
CA ASN A 169 -7.15 -30.66 31.24
C ASN A 169 -6.85 -32.08 31.78
N ILE A 170 -5.83 -32.77 31.25
CA ILE A 170 -5.41 -34.09 31.75
C ILE A 170 -4.89 -33.98 33.19
N GLN A 171 -4.06 -32.97 33.49
CA GLN A 171 -3.54 -32.79 34.85
C GLN A 171 -4.63 -32.31 35.84
N LEU A 172 -5.58 -31.49 35.40
CA LEU A 172 -6.73 -31.06 36.23
C LEU A 172 -7.62 -32.24 36.64
N ALA A 173 -7.96 -33.15 35.71
CA ALA A 173 -8.73 -34.36 36.03
C ALA A 173 -7.94 -35.34 36.93
N HIS A 174 -6.61 -35.38 36.80
CA HIS A 174 -5.77 -36.13 37.74
C HIS A 174 -5.79 -35.48 39.14
N LEU A 175 -5.73 -34.15 39.22
CA LEU A 175 -5.76 -33.38 40.46
C LEU A 175 -7.11 -33.50 41.19
N GLU A 176 -8.23 -33.62 40.47
CA GLU A 176 -9.55 -33.99 41.02
C GLU A 176 -9.48 -35.33 41.76
N THR A 177 -8.98 -36.36 41.06
CA THR A 177 -8.85 -37.73 41.59
C THR A 177 -7.97 -37.75 42.85
N LEU A 178 -6.90 -36.97 42.85
CA LEU A 178 -6.02 -36.79 44.01
C LEU A 178 -6.71 -36.04 45.15
N ASN A 179 -7.42 -34.94 44.89
CA ASN A 179 -8.20 -34.21 45.91
C ASN A 179 -9.23 -35.12 46.61
N VAL A 180 -9.96 -35.95 45.85
CA VAL A 180 -10.91 -36.93 46.40
C VAL A 180 -10.19 -37.99 47.25
N ALA A 181 -9.04 -38.49 46.79
CA ALA A 181 -8.24 -39.46 47.54
C ALA A 181 -7.65 -38.87 48.84
N ILE A 182 -7.13 -37.65 48.79
CA ILE A 182 -6.57 -36.92 49.93
C ILE A 182 -7.64 -36.65 50.98
N ASN A 183 -8.79 -36.09 50.58
CA ASN A 183 -9.92 -35.84 51.48
C ASN A 183 -10.42 -37.13 52.14
N ARG A 184 -10.46 -38.24 51.40
CA ARG A 184 -10.84 -39.55 51.94
C ARG A 184 -9.81 -40.09 52.93
N ALA A 185 -8.53 -40.04 52.62
CA ALA A 185 -7.46 -40.51 53.51
C ALA A 185 -7.42 -39.69 54.80
N HIS A 186 -7.50 -38.36 54.69
CA HIS A 186 -7.59 -37.45 55.84
C HIS A 186 -8.81 -37.76 56.73
N ALA A 187 -10.00 -37.97 56.14
CA ALA A 187 -11.21 -38.33 56.89
C ALA A 187 -11.13 -39.71 57.60
N LEU A 188 -10.24 -40.60 57.14
CA LEU A 188 -9.96 -41.90 57.77
C LEU A 188 -8.80 -41.84 58.79
N ASN A 189 -8.03 -40.74 58.81
CA ASN A 189 -6.72 -40.62 59.47
C ASN A 189 -5.64 -41.56 58.88
N ASP A 190 -5.77 -41.92 57.60
CA ASP A 190 -4.73 -42.58 56.82
C ASP A 190 -3.69 -41.55 56.34
N SER A 191 -2.45 -41.98 56.08
CA SER A 191 -1.39 -41.07 55.61
C SER A 191 -1.66 -40.56 54.19
N THR A 192 -1.73 -39.24 54.05
CA THR A 192 -1.92 -38.54 52.78
C THR A 192 -0.64 -38.35 51.97
N ALA A 193 0.54 -38.62 52.55
CA ALA A 193 1.81 -38.09 52.04
C ALA A 193 2.09 -38.39 50.56
N GLY A 194 2.05 -39.66 50.14
CA GLY A 194 2.30 -40.04 48.74
C GLY A 194 1.26 -39.52 47.73
N LEU A 195 0.08 -39.10 48.20
CA LEU A 195 -0.92 -38.41 47.38
C LEU A 195 -0.59 -36.92 47.23
N LEU A 196 0.01 -36.31 48.27
CA LEU A 196 0.51 -34.94 48.22
C LEU A 196 1.73 -34.80 47.30
N ASP A 197 2.63 -35.80 47.27
CA ASP A 197 3.71 -35.86 46.28
C ASP A 197 3.16 -35.86 44.84
N GLN A 198 2.16 -36.71 44.55
CA GLN A 198 1.51 -36.76 43.23
C GLN A 198 0.75 -35.48 42.88
N ARG A 199 0.10 -34.86 43.88
CA ARG A 199 -0.60 -33.57 43.76
C ARG A 199 0.37 -32.46 43.34
N ASP A 200 1.55 -32.41 43.94
CA ASP A 200 2.54 -31.37 43.67
C ASP A 200 3.14 -31.52 42.27
N VAL A 201 3.43 -32.75 41.83
CA VAL A 201 3.83 -33.05 40.44
C VAL A 201 2.74 -32.69 39.42
N ALA A 202 1.45 -32.85 39.75
CA ALA A 202 0.36 -32.41 38.89
C ALA A 202 0.26 -30.88 38.82
N ILE A 203 0.42 -30.18 39.95
CA ILE A 203 0.47 -28.71 40.02
C ILE A 203 1.63 -28.14 39.21
N GLU A 204 2.83 -28.72 39.34
CA GLU A 204 4.04 -28.30 38.61
C GLU A 204 3.83 -28.39 37.09
N LYS A 205 3.27 -29.50 36.61
CA LYS A 205 2.94 -29.67 35.18
C LYS A 205 1.91 -28.65 34.68
N ILE A 206 0.88 -28.33 35.47
CA ILE A 206 -0.08 -27.27 35.11
C ILE A 206 0.66 -25.92 35.03
N SER A 207 1.56 -25.63 35.98
CA SER A 207 2.28 -24.35 36.04
C SER A 207 3.18 -24.09 34.83
N LYS A 208 3.82 -25.11 34.21
CA LYS A 208 4.56 -24.93 32.95
C LYS A 208 3.68 -24.31 31.86
N TYR A 209 2.45 -24.78 31.70
CA TYR A 209 1.55 -24.33 30.63
C TYR A 209 0.78 -23.05 30.97
N LEU A 210 0.43 -22.82 32.24
CA LEU A 210 -0.44 -21.73 32.68
C LEU A 210 -0.09 -21.24 34.09
N ASN A 211 0.06 -19.93 34.26
CA ASN A 211 0.18 -19.31 35.58
C ASN A 211 -1.05 -19.60 36.45
N ILE A 212 -0.84 -20.21 37.62
CA ILE A 212 -1.89 -20.65 38.55
C ILE A 212 -1.61 -20.33 40.01
N ASP A 213 -2.64 -19.88 40.72
CA ASP A 213 -2.65 -19.68 42.18
C ASP A 213 -3.22 -20.92 42.89
N VAL A 214 -2.49 -21.44 43.89
CA VAL A 214 -2.85 -22.68 44.60
C VAL A 214 -3.10 -22.44 46.09
N ASN A 215 -4.33 -22.76 46.51
CA ASN A 215 -4.80 -22.64 47.89
C ASN A 215 -4.97 -24.04 48.52
N VAL A 216 -4.13 -24.37 49.50
CA VAL A 216 -4.15 -25.66 50.21
C VAL A 216 -5.17 -25.63 51.36
N GLN A 217 -6.01 -26.66 51.44
CA GLN A 217 -6.99 -26.88 52.50
C GLN A 217 -6.38 -27.60 53.71
N GLU A 218 -7.07 -27.61 54.86
CA GLU A 218 -6.64 -28.34 56.07
C GLU A 218 -6.39 -29.83 55.83
N SER A 219 -7.15 -30.45 54.92
CA SER A 219 -7.00 -31.87 54.53
C SER A 219 -5.77 -32.15 53.66
N GLY A 220 -5.14 -31.12 53.10
CA GLY A 220 -4.14 -31.21 52.05
C GLY A 220 -4.70 -31.24 50.62
N ALA A 221 -6.02 -31.26 50.42
CA ALA A 221 -6.62 -31.00 49.11
C ALA A 221 -6.34 -29.54 48.66
N VAL A 222 -6.45 -29.24 47.37
CA VAL A 222 -6.17 -27.91 46.81
C VAL A 222 -7.33 -27.35 45.99
N TYR A 223 -7.51 -26.04 46.10
CA TYR A 223 -8.22 -25.24 45.10
C TYR A 223 -7.19 -24.54 44.20
N VAL A 224 -7.45 -24.46 42.90
CA VAL A 224 -6.54 -23.91 41.89
C VAL A 224 -7.26 -22.88 41.05
N PHE A 225 -6.61 -21.73 40.81
CA PHE A 225 -7.19 -20.57 40.12
C PHE A 225 -6.26 -20.03 39.03
N ALA A 226 -6.84 -19.44 37.98
CA ALA A 226 -6.18 -18.64 36.95
C ALA A 226 -6.64 -17.17 37.03
N ASP A 227 -6.04 -16.29 36.21
CA ASP A 227 -6.15 -14.82 36.30
C ASP A 227 -5.99 -14.34 37.75
N ASN A 228 -4.80 -14.55 38.32
CA ASN A 228 -4.38 -13.94 39.58
C ASN A 228 -5.41 -14.17 40.72
N GLY A 229 -5.86 -15.42 40.87
CA GLY A 229 -6.85 -15.86 41.86
C GLY A 229 -8.33 -15.67 41.52
N ARG A 230 -8.70 -15.28 40.29
CA ARG A 230 -10.09 -14.89 39.94
C ARG A 230 -10.95 -15.97 39.27
N ILE A 231 -10.36 -16.87 38.50
CA ILE A 231 -11.09 -17.88 37.71
C ILE A 231 -10.77 -19.27 38.28
N PRO A 232 -11.73 -20.00 38.86
CA PRO A 232 -11.46 -21.34 39.38
C PRO A 232 -11.17 -22.32 38.24
N LEU A 233 -10.15 -23.15 38.43
CA LEU A 233 -9.87 -24.34 37.62
C LEU A 233 -10.22 -25.62 38.40
N VAL A 234 -10.03 -25.58 39.73
CA VAL A 234 -10.45 -26.62 40.68
C VAL A 234 -11.04 -25.92 41.91
N ASP A 235 -12.32 -26.13 42.19
CA ASP A 235 -12.96 -25.74 43.45
C ASP A 235 -13.63 -26.94 44.16
N THR A 236 -14.96 -26.97 44.27
CA THR A 236 -15.73 -28.19 44.58
C THR A 236 -15.72 -29.15 43.38
N ASP A 237 -15.77 -28.58 42.18
CA ASP A 237 -15.76 -29.29 40.90
C ASP A 237 -14.45 -28.97 40.13
N VAL A 238 -14.22 -29.62 38.99
CA VAL A 238 -13.16 -29.24 38.04
C VAL A 238 -13.76 -28.56 36.81
N HIS A 239 -13.14 -27.44 36.42
CA HIS A 239 -13.53 -26.66 35.25
C HIS A 239 -12.58 -26.93 34.09
N GLN A 240 -13.14 -27.24 32.93
CA GLN A 240 -12.39 -27.63 31.73
C GLN A 240 -11.98 -26.38 30.93
N LEU A 241 -10.72 -26.31 30.49
CA LEU A 241 -10.28 -25.35 29.49
C LEU A 241 -10.76 -25.80 28.10
N SER A 242 -11.42 -24.91 27.38
CA SER A 242 -11.87 -25.11 26.01
C SER A 242 -11.10 -24.19 25.07
N TYR A 243 -10.41 -24.80 24.11
CA TYR A 243 -9.79 -24.11 22.99
C TYR A 243 -9.94 -24.94 21.71
N SER A 244 -10.29 -24.27 20.62
CA SER A 244 -10.21 -24.79 19.26
C SER A 244 -9.33 -23.83 18.48
N PRO A 245 -8.33 -24.31 17.73
CA PRO A 245 -7.55 -23.43 16.86
C PRO A 245 -8.38 -22.96 15.65
N VAL A 246 -7.80 -22.13 14.80
CA VAL A 246 -8.33 -21.85 13.46
C VAL A 246 -8.18 -23.07 12.55
N ASP A 247 -9.00 -23.13 11.50
CA ASP A 247 -9.16 -24.32 10.67
C ASP A 247 -8.10 -24.45 9.55
N SER A 248 -7.44 -23.35 9.16
CA SER A 248 -6.28 -23.31 8.26
C SER A 248 -5.42 -22.05 8.46
N VAL A 249 -4.22 -22.02 7.88
CA VAL A 249 -3.35 -20.83 7.85
C VAL A 249 -3.98 -19.66 7.06
N ASP A 250 -4.79 -19.95 6.04
CA ASP A 250 -5.53 -18.95 5.26
C ASP A 250 -6.42 -18.07 6.14
N MET A 251 -6.91 -18.60 7.27
CA MET A 251 -7.68 -17.81 8.23
C MET A 251 -6.85 -16.72 8.91
N LEU A 252 -5.56 -16.94 9.15
CA LEU A 252 -4.67 -15.94 9.75
C LEU A 252 -4.20 -14.91 8.72
N ILE A 253 -3.92 -15.37 7.48
CA ILE A 253 -3.58 -14.53 6.33
C ILE A 253 -4.73 -13.56 6.00
N ASN A 254 -5.98 -14.03 6.01
CA ASN A 254 -7.17 -13.21 5.72
C ASN A 254 -7.76 -12.55 6.98
N ASP A 255 -6.96 -12.34 8.04
CA ASP A 255 -7.34 -11.69 9.31
C ASP A 255 -8.70 -12.14 9.88
N SER A 256 -8.99 -13.45 9.81
CA SER A 256 -10.15 -14.03 10.47
C SER A 256 -9.93 -14.06 11.98
N PRO A 257 -10.92 -13.69 12.82
CA PRO A 257 -10.75 -13.69 14.26
C PRO A 257 -10.33 -15.06 14.83
N THR A 258 -9.22 -15.06 15.56
CA THR A 258 -8.75 -16.18 16.39
C THR A 258 -9.86 -16.61 17.37
N ARG A 259 -9.84 -17.86 17.83
CA ARG A 259 -10.87 -18.36 18.76
C ARG A 259 -10.56 -17.91 20.19
N ALA A 260 -11.56 -17.92 21.06
CA ALA A 260 -11.40 -17.57 22.48
C ALA A 260 -10.93 -18.78 23.31
N LEU A 261 -9.99 -18.58 24.23
CA LEU A 261 -9.69 -19.53 25.30
C LEU A 261 -10.65 -19.30 26.47
N GLN A 262 -11.40 -20.33 26.84
CA GLN A 262 -12.41 -20.24 27.90
C GLN A 262 -12.29 -21.37 28.93
N VAL A 263 -12.67 -21.08 30.17
CA VAL A 263 -12.89 -22.07 31.23
C VAL A 263 -14.39 -22.33 31.35
N LEU A 264 -14.77 -23.60 31.34
CA LEU A 264 -16.15 -24.09 31.32
C LEU A 264 -16.42 -25.01 32.52
N THR A 265 -17.52 -24.80 33.22
CA THR A 265 -18.04 -25.79 34.18
C THR A 265 -18.87 -26.82 33.41
N MET A 266 -18.63 -28.11 33.67
CA MET A 266 -19.40 -29.23 33.12
C MET A 266 -20.25 -29.88 34.21
N ASN A 267 -21.32 -30.57 33.85
CA ASN A 267 -22.05 -31.47 34.75
C ASN A 267 -21.66 -32.95 34.52
N ASP A 268 -22.21 -33.86 35.35
CA ASP A 268 -22.05 -35.34 35.28
C ASP A 268 -22.29 -35.99 33.89
N ARG A 269 -22.87 -35.24 32.93
CA ARG A 269 -23.20 -35.70 31.58
C ARG A 269 -22.30 -35.09 30.48
N GLY A 270 -21.37 -34.21 30.85
CA GLY A 270 -20.57 -33.42 29.92
C GLY A 270 -21.33 -32.24 29.28
N GLU A 271 -22.43 -31.80 29.89
CA GLU A 271 -23.17 -30.61 29.43
C GLU A 271 -22.60 -29.35 30.12
N ILE A 272 -22.35 -28.28 29.36
CA ILE A 272 -21.85 -27.01 29.89
C ILE A 272 -22.91 -26.38 30.81
N VAL A 273 -22.50 -25.94 32.00
CA VAL A 273 -23.34 -25.26 32.99
C VAL A 273 -22.73 -23.93 33.43
N GLY A 274 -23.57 -23.00 33.89
CA GLY A 274 -23.11 -21.67 34.33
C GLY A 274 -22.75 -20.74 33.17
N LYS A 275 -21.70 -19.92 33.36
CA LYS A 275 -21.19 -18.95 32.37
C LYS A 275 -19.71 -19.25 32.12
N ALA A 276 -19.31 -19.33 30.86
CA ALA A 276 -17.90 -19.43 30.47
C ALA A 276 -17.08 -18.21 30.96
N HIS A 277 -15.89 -18.48 31.47
CA HIS A 277 -14.90 -17.47 31.87
C HIS A 277 -13.83 -17.35 30.77
N THR A 278 -13.65 -16.18 30.17
CA THR A 278 -12.69 -15.97 29.08
C THR A 278 -11.28 -15.66 29.61
N LEU A 279 -10.32 -16.51 29.28
CA LEU A 279 -8.89 -16.29 29.55
C LEU A 279 -8.20 -15.51 28.41
N ILE A 280 -8.57 -15.78 27.16
CA ILE A 280 -8.11 -15.04 25.97
C ILE A 280 -9.34 -14.78 25.09
N SER A 281 -9.57 -13.54 24.65
CA SER A 281 -10.70 -13.23 23.77
C SER A 281 -10.50 -13.76 22.36
N SER A 282 -11.60 -13.89 21.61
CA SER A 282 -11.52 -13.93 20.15
C SER A 282 -11.13 -12.54 19.65
N GLY A 283 -10.32 -12.46 18.59
CA GLY A 283 -9.84 -11.19 18.04
C GLY A 283 -8.84 -11.37 16.90
N ILE A 284 -8.41 -10.26 16.31
CA ILE A 284 -7.43 -10.17 15.23
C ILE A 284 -6.25 -9.33 15.76
N LYS A 285 -5.01 -9.81 15.62
CA LYS A 285 -3.77 -9.09 16.01
C LYS A 285 -3.93 -8.43 17.40
N ASP A 286 -3.65 -7.13 17.53
CA ASP A 286 -3.79 -6.33 18.77
C ASP A 286 -5.22 -6.28 19.38
N GLY A 287 -6.25 -6.75 18.67
CA GLY A 287 -7.62 -6.86 19.18
C GLY A 287 -7.84 -7.99 20.19
N VAL A 288 -6.84 -8.84 20.45
CA VAL A 288 -6.93 -9.97 21.40
C VAL A 288 -6.64 -9.51 22.83
N VAL A 289 -7.63 -9.64 23.72
CA VAL A 289 -7.48 -9.38 25.17
C VAL A 289 -7.08 -10.67 25.89
N SER A 290 -5.89 -10.67 26.47
CA SER A 290 -5.31 -11.79 27.22
C SER A 290 -5.29 -11.53 28.73
N ASN A 291 -5.87 -12.44 29.52
CA ASN A 291 -5.88 -12.40 30.98
C ASN A 291 -4.86 -13.39 31.61
N ILE A 292 -4.02 -14.03 30.80
CA ILE A 292 -2.96 -14.93 31.25
C ILE A 292 -1.61 -14.19 31.29
N SER A 293 -0.84 -14.39 32.37
CA SER A 293 0.35 -13.60 32.69
C SER A 293 1.66 -14.40 32.69
N GLY A 294 1.62 -15.68 32.34
CA GLY A 294 2.79 -16.58 32.29
C GLY A 294 2.39 -18.02 31.98
N GLY A 295 3.39 -18.88 31.79
CA GLY A 295 3.24 -20.23 31.25
C GLY A 295 3.34 -20.27 29.72
N GLU A 296 3.55 -21.46 29.18
CA GLU A 296 3.70 -21.73 27.73
C GLU A 296 2.57 -21.11 26.89
N LEU A 297 1.31 -21.15 27.37
CA LEU A 297 0.17 -20.52 26.69
C LEU A 297 0.31 -19.01 26.51
N ALA A 298 0.94 -18.31 27.46
CA ALA A 298 1.17 -16.87 27.37
C ALA A 298 2.31 -16.56 26.38
N GLY A 299 3.32 -17.43 26.28
CA GLY A 299 4.35 -17.35 25.24
C GLY A 299 3.75 -17.54 23.84
N LEU A 300 3.02 -18.64 23.63
CA LEU A 300 2.37 -18.98 22.36
C LEU A 300 1.37 -17.91 21.88
N GLN A 301 0.50 -17.41 22.77
CA GLN A 301 -0.44 -16.34 22.45
C GLN A 301 0.29 -15.07 22.00
N LYS A 302 1.37 -14.68 22.71
CA LYS A 302 2.19 -13.51 22.37
C LYS A 302 2.93 -13.69 21.03
N LEU A 303 3.41 -14.90 20.72
CA LEU A 303 4.03 -15.22 19.44
C LEU A 303 3.03 -15.05 18.28
N ARG A 304 1.87 -15.71 18.37
CA ARG A 304 0.81 -15.72 17.36
C ARG A 304 0.22 -14.34 17.07
N ASP A 305 -0.02 -13.54 18.11
CA ASP A 305 -0.81 -12.30 18.02
C ASP A 305 0.04 -11.01 17.92
N ILE A 306 1.31 -11.05 18.37
CA ILE A 306 2.15 -9.84 18.49
C ILE A 306 3.53 -10.04 17.88
N GLU A 307 4.33 -10.98 18.39
CA GLU A 307 5.77 -11.02 18.10
C GLU A 307 6.09 -11.49 16.68
N ILE A 308 5.30 -12.41 16.09
CA ILE A 308 5.46 -12.84 14.69
C ILE A 308 4.77 -11.87 13.72
N PRO A 309 3.52 -11.39 13.96
CA PRO A 309 2.94 -10.28 13.19
C PRO A 309 3.86 -9.07 13.04
N GLN A 310 4.61 -8.72 14.09
CA GLN A 310 5.61 -7.66 14.01
C GLN A 310 6.74 -7.95 13.01
N VAL A 311 7.19 -9.19 12.83
CA VAL A 311 8.20 -9.50 11.79
C VAL A 311 7.57 -9.50 10.39
N LEU A 312 6.31 -9.89 10.27
CA LEU A 312 5.53 -9.78 9.03
C LEU A 312 5.36 -8.32 8.58
N GLU A 313 4.96 -7.42 9.48
CA GLU A 313 4.85 -5.97 9.21
C GLU A 313 6.16 -5.38 8.63
N GLN A 314 7.32 -5.85 9.11
CA GLN A 314 8.63 -5.43 8.62
C GLN A 314 8.92 -5.93 7.20
N LEU A 315 8.58 -7.19 6.89
CA LEU A 315 8.69 -7.73 5.53
C LEU A 315 7.71 -7.03 4.57
N ASP A 316 6.48 -6.80 5.00
CA ASP A 316 5.47 -6.08 4.23
C ASP A 316 5.90 -4.64 3.91
N MET A 317 6.45 -3.92 4.89
CA MET A 317 6.99 -2.57 4.68
C MET A 317 8.20 -2.57 3.73
N LEU A 318 9.07 -3.58 3.78
CA LEU A 318 10.17 -3.75 2.82
C LEU A 318 9.62 -4.01 1.40
N ALA A 319 8.74 -4.99 1.25
CA ALA A 319 8.18 -5.40 -0.04
C ALA A 319 7.34 -4.30 -0.70
N ALA A 320 6.49 -3.61 0.07
CA ALA A 320 5.68 -2.49 -0.41
C ALA A 320 6.55 -1.34 -0.93
N ASN A 321 7.59 -0.93 -0.18
CA ASN A 321 8.52 0.10 -0.64
C ASN A 321 9.34 -0.36 -1.85
N LEU A 322 9.76 -1.62 -1.90
CA LEU A 322 10.54 -2.14 -3.03
C LEU A 322 9.71 -2.16 -4.31
N ARG A 323 8.48 -2.70 -4.24
CA ARG A 323 7.48 -2.65 -5.32
C ARG A 323 7.24 -1.23 -5.78
N ASP A 324 6.83 -0.34 -4.87
CA ASP A 324 6.37 1.00 -5.22
C ASP A 324 7.49 1.90 -5.76
N GLN A 325 8.72 1.81 -5.23
CA GLN A 325 9.86 2.59 -5.74
C GLN A 325 10.35 2.07 -7.10
N VAL A 326 10.38 0.74 -7.31
CA VAL A 326 10.77 0.15 -8.60
C VAL A 326 9.71 0.44 -9.66
N ASN A 327 8.41 0.28 -9.34
CA ASN A 327 7.32 0.60 -10.25
C ASN A 327 7.27 2.11 -10.59
N ALA A 328 7.54 3.00 -9.63
CA ALA A 328 7.58 4.46 -9.84
C ALA A 328 8.75 4.93 -10.74
N LEU A 329 9.75 4.09 -10.98
CA LEU A 329 10.81 4.36 -11.97
C LEU A 329 10.58 3.60 -13.28
N HIS A 330 10.13 2.34 -13.20
CA HIS A 330 9.91 1.50 -14.37
C HIS A 330 8.82 2.06 -15.30
N ASN A 331 7.75 2.62 -14.74
CA ASN A 331 6.66 3.23 -15.51
C ASN A 331 7.09 4.47 -16.31
N LYS A 332 8.18 5.16 -15.92
CA LYS A 332 8.60 6.45 -16.52
C LYS A 332 9.27 6.33 -17.88
N GLY A 333 9.71 5.14 -18.25
CA GLY A 333 10.38 4.87 -19.51
C GLY A 333 9.85 3.61 -20.17
N SER A 334 10.57 3.13 -21.18
CA SER A 334 10.16 2.03 -22.05
C SER A 334 11.26 1.00 -22.29
N GLY A 335 10.82 -0.24 -22.50
CA GLY A 335 11.67 -1.38 -22.86
C GLY A 335 12.37 -1.25 -24.21
N PHE A 336 13.11 -2.29 -24.58
CA PHE A 336 13.66 -2.40 -25.94
C PHE A 336 13.76 -3.86 -26.42
N PRO A 337 13.00 -4.24 -27.47
CA PRO A 337 11.91 -3.47 -28.09
C PRO A 337 10.85 -3.03 -27.06
N ALA A 338 10.10 -1.97 -27.37
CA ALA A 338 9.02 -1.52 -26.49
C ALA A 338 7.83 -2.51 -26.57
N ALA A 339 6.85 -2.38 -25.67
CA ALA A 339 5.76 -3.35 -25.58
C ALA A 339 4.75 -3.17 -26.73
N SER A 340 4.28 -4.24 -27.36
CA SER A 340 3.14 -4.17 -28.30
C SER A 340 1.79 -4.02 -27.60
N GLU A 341 1.73 -4.32 -26.30
CA GLU A 341 0.55 -4.19 -25.45
C GLU A 341 0.95 -3.68 -24.06
N LEU A 342 0.21 -2.73 -23.51
CA LEU A 342 0.31 -2.28 -22.12
C LEU A 342 -1.08 -2.38 -21.48
N THR A 343 -1.23 -3.26 -20.50
CA THR A 343 -2.49 -3.53 -19.78
C THR A 343 -2.30 -3.16 -18.32
N GLY A 344 -3.11 -2.24 -17.81
CA GLY A 344 -3.04 -1.77 -16.43
C GLY A 344 -3.64 -2.76 -15.43
N THR A 345 -3.16 -2.74 -14.20
CA THR A 345 -3.65 -3.59 -13.10
C THR A 345 -4.52 -2.84 -12.08
N ARG A 346 -4.76 -1.54 -12.28
CA ARG A 346 -5.71 -0.75 -11.49
C ARG A 346 -7.11 -0.72 -12.09
N ALA A 347 -8.10 -1.12 -11.30
CA ALA A 347 -9.52 -0.96 -11.65
C ALA A 347 -9.95 0.53 -11.56
N VAL A 348 -10.63 0.99 -12.61
CA VAL A 348 -11.09 2.38 -12.82
C VAL A 348 -12.37 2.37 -13.67
N SER A 349 -13.16 3.44 -13.64
CA SER A 349 -14.28 3.63 -14.58
C SER A 349 -14.00 4.69 -15.64
N ALA A 350 -14.57 4.55 -16.84
CA ALA A 350 -14.41 5.56 -17.90
C ALA A 350 -14.94 6.94 -17.48
N SER A 351 -15.94 6.98 -16.60
CA SER A 351 -16.50 8.22 -16.03
C SER A 351 -15.68 8.84 -14.89
N ASP A 352 -14.55 8.25 -14.48
CA ASP A 352 -13.76 8.77 -13.36
C ASP A 352 -12.84 9.90 -13.77
N ALA A 353 -13.38 11.13 -13.69
CA ALA A 353 -12.59 12.36 -13.71
C ALA A 353 -11.62 12.41 -12.53
N TYR A 354 -10.40 12.90 -12.74
CA TYR A 354 -9.50 13.28 -11.66
C TYR A 354 -8.78 14.57 -12.02
N ASP A 355 -8.41 15.35 -11.01
CA ASP A 355 -7.53 16.49 -11.15
C ASP A 355 -6.10 15.97 -11.44
N TRP A 356 -5.48 16.43 -12.53
CA TRP A 356 -4.13 16.08 -12.98
C TRP A 356 -3.26 17.34 -13.21
N GLU A 357 -1.94 17.15 -13.17
CA GLU A 357 -0.92 18.14 -13.57
C GLU A 357 0.08 17.48 -14.54
N GLY A 358 0.68 18.27 -15.43
CA GLY A 358 1.82 17.87 -16.26
C GLY A 358 1.48 17.10 -17.53
N THR A 359 2.51 16.76 -18.28
CA THR A 359 2.42 16.08 -19.58
C THR A 359 2.93 14.65 -19.49
N MET A 360 2.34 13.77 -20.30
CA MET A 360 2.92 12.46 -20.67
C MET A 360 3.13 12.40 -22.19
N THR A 361 3.95 11.48 -22.68
CA THR A 361 4.19 11.29 -24.12
C THR A 361 4.04 9.83 -24.53
N LEU A 362 3.31 9.61 -25.62
CA LEU A 362 3.13 8.30 -26.27
C LEU A 362 3.75 8.36 -27.68
N ALA A 363 4.43 7.30 -28.10
CA ALA A 363 5.04 7.20 -29.43
C ALA A 363 4.91 5.77 -30.00
N ILE A 364 4.83 5.69 -31.33
CA ILE A 364 4.69 4.42 -32.08
C ILE A 364 5.99 4.11 -32.79
N LEU A 365 6.63 3.01 -32.39
CA LEU A 365 7.97 2.63 -32.85
C LEU A 365 7.99 1.24 -33.49
N ASP A 366 8.92 1.02 -34.43
CA ASP A 366 9.30 -0.31 -34.87
C ASP A 366 10.10 -1.07 -33.79
N GLU A 367 10.31 -2.38 -33.97
CA GLU A 367 11.16 -3.18 -33.06
C GLU A 367 12.60 -2.63 -32.92
N GLN A 368 13.07 -1.78 -33.83
CA GLN A 368 14.41 -1.17 -33.79
C GLN A 368 14.40 0.20 -33.07
N GLY A 369 13.24 0.66 -32.59
CA GLY A 369 13.07 1.90 -31.83
C GLY A 369 12.96 3.17 -32.68
N ASN A 370 12.74 3.06 -33.99
CA ASN A 370 12.51 4.21 -34.88
C ASN A 370 11.00 4.52 -35.01
N PRO A 371 10.60 5.76 -35.34
CA PRO A 371 9.21 6.10 -35.63
C PRO A 371 8.63 5.24 -36.76
N VAL A 372 7.44 4.68 -36.56
CA VAL A 372 6.72 3.97 -37.63
C VAL A 372 6.30 4.95 -38.72
N THR A 373 6.40 4.55 -39.99
CA THR A 373 5.95 5.33 -41.16
C THR A 373 4.50 5.81 -41.00
N SER A 374 4.27 7.11 -41.16
CA SER A 374 2.94 7.72 -41.08
C SER A 374 2.01 7.23 -42.20
N THR A 375 0.70 7.33 -41.99
CA THR A 375 -0.29 7.22 -43.08
C THR A 375 -0.28 8.40 -44.04
N TYR A 376 0.41 9.50 -43.73
CA TYR A 376 0.40 10.68 -44.59
C TYR A 376 1.76 10.89 -45.29
N ASP A 377 1.72 11.04 -46.61
CA ASP A 377 2.91 11.27 -47.46
C ASP A 377 3.70 12.54 -47.08
N ASP A 378 3.08 13.47 -46.33
CA ASP A 378 3.68 14.72 -45.85
C ASP A 378 4.28 14.64 -44.43
N GLU A 379 4.23 13.46 -43.80
CA GLU A 379 4.95 13.12 -42.56
C GLU A 379 6.11 12.11 -42.84
N PRO A 380 7.10 12.46 -43.68
CA PRO A 380 8.08 11.52 -44.26
C PRO A 380 9.11 10.94 -43.26
N TYR A 381 9.01 11.27 -41.97
CA TYR A 381 9.86 10.77 -40.89
C TYR A 381 9.12 9.91 -39.87
N GLY A 382 7.87 9.53 -40.17
CA GLY A 382 7.03 8.69 -39.34
C GLY A 382 6.07 9.46 -38.45
N TYR A 383 5.25 8.71 -37.72
CA TYR A 383 4.22 9.23 -36.82
C TYR A 383 4.80 10.18 -35.76
N ARG A 384 4.12 11.31 -35.58
CA ARG A 384 4.38 12.23 -34.47
C ARG A 384 3.87 11.63 -33.15
N PRO A 385 4.58 11.88 -32.03
CA PRO A 385 4.13 11.45 -30.71
C PRO A 385 2.84 12.18 -30.33
N LEU A 386 2.04 11.55 -29.47
CA LEU A 386 0.98 12.23 -28.73
C LEU A 386 1.60 12.73 -27.43
N VAL A 387 1.83 14.03 -27.34
CA VAL A 387 2.09 14.71 -26.06
C VAL A 387 0.72 15.06 -25.47
N LEU A 388 0.34 14.41 -24.38
CA LEU A 388 -0.93 14.63 -23.71
C LEU A 388 -0.68 15.53 -22.49
N ASP A 389 -1.00 16.81 -22.61
CA ASP A 389 -1.00 17.73 -21.46
C ASP A 389 -2.25 17.54 -20.61
N LEU A 390 -2.08 16.79 -19.53
CA LEU A 390 -3.16 16.51 -18.58
C LEU A 390 -3.52 17.73 -17.73
N THR A 391 -2.76 18.83 -17.80
CA THR A 391 -3.06 20.11 -17.13
C THR A 391 -4.13 20.92 -17.85
N THR A 392 -4.21 20.81 -19.19
CA THR A 392 -5.15 21.58 -20.03
C THR A 392 -6.26 20.74 -20.66
N LEU A 393 -6.09 19.41 -20.72
CA LEU A 393 -7.12 18.48 -21.18
C LEU A 393 -8.41 18.63 -20.34
N ASP A 394 -9.54 18.78 -21.03
CA ASP A 394 -10.87 18.96 -20.42
C ASP A 394 -11.92 18.12 -21.16
N GLY A 395 -12.55 17.20 -20.42
CA GLY A 395 -13.66 16.33 -20.87
C GLY A 395 -15.07 16.94 -20.69
N GLY A 396 -15.16 18.19 -20.23
CA GLY A 396 -16.39 18.84 -19.79
C GLY A 396 -16.51 19.00 -18.26
N ASN A 397 -15.41 18.79 -17.53
CA ASN A 397 -15.32 18.93 -16.06
C ASN A 397 -14.50 20.17 -15.64
N GLY A 398 -13.75 20.77 -16.57
CA GLY A 398 -12.78 21.85 -16.36
C GLY A 398 -11.37 21.43 -16.81
N PRO A 399 -10.51 22.39 -17.21
CA PRO A 399 -9.10 22.12 -17.50
C PRO A 399 -8.41 21.40 -16.34
N GLY A 400 -7.58 20.42 -16.67
CA GLY A 400 -6.89 19.60 -15.67
C GLY A 400 -7.76 18.50 -15.07
N SER A 401 -9.02 18.34 -15.50
CA SER A 401 -9.98 17.39 -14.93
C SER A 401 -10.52 16.34 -15.95
N PRO A 402 -9.69 15.73 -16.81
CA PRO A 402 -10.16 14.72 -17.75
C PRO A 402 -10.68 13.47 -17.03
N ASP A 403 -11.72 12.86 -17.60
CA ASP A 403 -12.10 11.48 -17.29
C ASP A 403 -11.36 10.48 -18.19
N LEU A 404 -11.39 9.21 -17.80
CA LEU A 404 -10.72 8.16 -18.54
C LEU A 404 -11.31 7.97 -19.95
N GLN A 405 -12.60 8.24 -20.16
CA GLN A 405 -13.19 8.28 -21.50
C GLN A 405 -12.50 9.34 -22.38
N THR A 406 -12.33 10.57 -21.88
CA THR A 406 -11.63 11.65 -22.58
C THR A 406 -10.19 11.29 -22.96
N ILE A 407 -9.48 10.60 -22.05
CA ILE A 407 -8.11 10.11 -22.27
C ILE A 407 -8.08 9.02 -23.35
N ILE A 408 -8.98 8.03 -23.26
CA ILE A 408 -9.15 6.96 -24.26
C ILE A 408 -9.50 7.55 -25.62
N ASP A 409 -10.41 8.51 -25.66
CA ASP A 409 -10.85 9.17 -26.88
C ASP A 409 -9.71 9.97 -27.51
N GLU A 410 -8.91 10.72 -26.76
CA GLU A 410 -7.80 11.50 -27.34
C GLU A 410 -6.66 10.61 -27.86
N ILE A 411 -6.30 9.54 -27.14
CA ILE A 411 -5.34 8.53 -27.64
C ILE A 411 -5.85 7.87 -28.92
N ASN A 412 -7.12 7.47 -28.95
CA ASN A 412 -7.74 6.90 -30.14
C ASN A 412 -7.78 7.90 -31.30
N ASN A 413 -8.26 9.13 -31.08
CA ASN A 413 -8.40 10.13 -32.13
C ASN A 413 -7.05 10.56 -32.76
N HIS A 414 -5.91 10.30 -32.09
CA HIS A 414 -4.57 10.55 -32.65
C HIS A 414 -3.98 9.34 -33.43
N TYR A 415 -4.39 8.09 -33.14
CA TYR A 415 -3.76 6.86 -33.67
C TYR A 415 -4.68 5.85 -34.38
N ASN A 416 -5.99 6.12 -34.43
CA ASN A 416 -7.03 5.34 -35.11
C ASN A 416 -7.14 5.77 -36.60
N ALA A 417 -8.19 5.34 -37.29
CA ALA A 417 -8.48 5.63 -38.71
C ALA A 417 -8.33 7.13 -39.02
N PRO A 418 -7.34 7.54 -39.85
CA PRO A 418 -6.99 8.95 -39.99
C PRO A 418 -8.03 9.72 -40.82
N PRO A 419 -8.60 10.85 -40.34
CA PRO A 419 -9.51 11.68 -41.15
C PRO A 419 -8.78 12.44 -42.26
N VAL A 420 -9.47 12.77 -43.36
CA VAL A 420 -8.89 13.64 -44.40
C VAL A 420 -8.52 15.00 -43.79
N LYS A 421 -7.25 15.39 -43.93
CA LYS A 421 -6.66 16.61 -43.35
C LYS A 421 -6.75 17.80 -44.33
N ALA A 422 -6.71 19.01 -43.79
CA ALA A 422 -6.48 20.23 -44.57
C ALA A 422 -5.13 20.88 -44.23
N GLN A 423 -4.47 21.44 -45.26
CA GLN A 423 -3.21 22.17 -45.18
C GLN A 423 -3.37 23.60 -45.74
N VAL A 424 -2.85 24.60 -45.01
CA VAL A 424 -2.86 26.04 -45.37
C VAL A 424 -1.56 26.67 -44.90
N GLY A 425 -0.78 27.26 -45.81
CA GLY A 425 0.55 27.81 -45.48
C GLY A 425 1.50 26.75 -44.89
N ASN A 426 2.05 27.03 -43.71
CA ASN A 426 2.86 26.09 -42.93
C ASN A 426 2.04 25.20 -41.97
N LEU A 427 0.74 25.46 -41.79
CA LEU A 427 -0.13 24.62 -40.96
C LEU A 427 -0.72 23.47 -41.77
N ASN A 428 -0.75 22.31 -41.13
CA ASN A 428 -1.33 21.06 -41.62
C ASN A 428 -2.30 20.49 -40.58
N ASN A 429 -2.93 19.37 -40.90
CA ASN A 429 -3.85 18.65 -40.02
C ASN A 429 -4.98 19.52 -39.46
N ILE A 430 -5.40 20.55 -40.22
CA ILE A 430 -6.46 21.45 -39.76
C ILE A 430 -7.78 20.66 -39.80
N GLN A 431 -8.24 20.25 -38.63
CA GLN A 431 -9.41 19.38 -38.42
C GLN A 431 -10.42 20.06 -37.49
N LEU A 432 -11.70 19.95 -37.81
CA LEU A 432 -12.77 20.40 -36.92
C LEU A 432 -12.98 19.35 -35.82
N VAL A 433 -12.85 19.75 -34.55
CA VAL A 433 -13.00 18.88 -33.39
C VAL A 433 -14.22 19.27 -32.57
N MET A 434 -15.19 18.37 -32.47
CA MET A 434 -16.48 18.66 -31.86
C MET A 434 -16.44 18.69 -30.33
N ASN A 435 -16.97 19.75 -29.72
CA ASN A 435 -16.98 19.99 -28.26
C ASN A 435 -18.28 19.52 -27.56
N GLN A 436 -19.04 18.61 -28.19
CA GLN A 436 -20.31 18.15 -27.64
C GLN A 436 -20.66 16.74 -28.12
N ASN A 437 -21.27 15.94 -27.24
CA ASN A 437 -21.51 14.51 -27.52
C ASN A 437 -22.70 14.21 -28.47
N SER A 438 -23.56 15.17 -28.77
CA SER A 438 -24.68 14.95 -29.69
C SER A 438 -25.17 16.26 -30.31
N LEU A 439 -25.89 16.12 -31.43
CA LEU A 439 -26.57 17.24 -32.09
C LEU A 439 -27.91 17.55 -31.39
N PRO A 440 -28.33 18.83 -31.33
CA PRO A 440 -29.50 19.28 -30.55
C PRO A 440 -30.83 18.78 -31.14
N ASN A 441 -31.21 17.55 -30.78
CA ASN A 441 -32.46 16.92 -31.17
C ASN A 441 -33.69 17.65 -30.57
N GLY A 442 -34.65 18.02 -31.43
CA GLY A 442 -36.04 18.20 -31.01
C GLY A 442 -36.43 19.52 -30.31
N GLY A 443 -35.60 20.56 -30.31
CA GLY A 443 -36.05 21.94 -30.00
C GLY A 443 -35.33 22.72 -28.91
N ALA A 444 -34.14 22.29 -28.47
CA ALA A 444 -33.18 23.18 -27.82
C ALA A 444 -32.62 24.22 -28.83
N PRO A 445 -32.10 25.39 -28.39
CA PRO A 445 -31.38 26.30 -29.28
C PRO A 445 -30.19 25.56 -29.93
N GLY A 446 -30.10 25.65 -31.25
CA GLY A 446 -29.30 24.74 -32.06
C GLY A 446 -27.92 25.27 -32.38
N THR A 447 -27.01 25.32 -31.41
CA THR A 447 -25.59 25.65 -31.65
C THR A 447 -24.72 24.39 -31.72
N LEU A 448 -23.72 24.43 -32.58
CA LEU A 448 -22.65 23.44 -32.66
C LEU A 448 -21.37 24.07 -32.12
N ASN A 449 -20.87 23.52 -31.01
CA ASN A 449 -19.62 23.96 -30.40
C ASN A 449 -18.47 23.11 -30.92
N PHE A 450 -17.37 23.74 -31.33
CA PHE A 450 -16.17 23.04 -31.79
C PHE A 450 -14.88 23.84 -31.54
N ASP A 451 -13.76 23.15 -31.61
CA ASP A 451 -12.40 23.71 -31.75
C ASP A 451 -11.88 23.37 -33.16
N LEU A 452 -10.74 23.95 -33.54
CA LEU A 452 -9.86 23.30 -34.51
C LEU A 452 -8.75 22.56 -33.75
N ASP A 453 -8.31 21.43 -34.30
CA ASP A 453 -7.02 20.80 -34.00
C ASP A 453 -6.12 21.03 -35.22
N LEU A 454 -4.85 21.37 -35.00
CA LEU A 454 -3.95 21.78 -36.07
C LEU A 454 -2.46 21.57 -35.71
N ASP A 455 -1.65 21.33 -36.74
CA ASP A 455 -0.25 20.97 -36.62
C ASP A 455 0.64 21.94 -37.40
N ASN A 456 1.77 22.35 -36.80
CA ASN A 456 2.82 23.05 -37.55
C ASN A 456 3.95 22.08 -37.92
N LEU A 457 4.00 21.67 -39.19
CA LEU A 457 5.03 20.77 -39.70
C LEU A 457 6.26 21.50 -40.27
N SER A 458 6.33 22.83 -40.19
CA SER A 458 7.48 23.59 -40.68
C SER A 458 8.48 23.91 -39.57
N GLY A 459 9.71 24.28 -39.97
CA GLY A 459 10.74 24.79 -39.06
C GLY A 459 10.54 26.26 -38.66
N THR A 460 9.37 26.85 -38.92
CA THR A 460 9.02 28.23 -38.57
C THR A 460 7.70 28.27 -37.80
N GLU A 461 7.65 29.06 -36.73
CA GLU A 461 6.43 29.40 -35.99
C GLU A 461 5.31 29.90 -36.92
N ALA A 462 4.07 29.50 -36.64
CA ALA A 462 2.88 29.89 -37.39
C ALA A 462 1.95 30.71 -36.50
N GLU A 463 1.38 31.77 -37.06
CA GLU A 463 0.29 32.54 -36.44
C GLU A 463 -1.02 32.18 -37.16
N THR A 464 -2.05 31.71 -36.44
CA THR A 464 -3.35 31.33 -37.02
C THR A 464 -4.53 32.05 -36.37
N TRP A 465 -5.59 32.25 -37.15
CA TRP A 465 -6.85 32.86 -36.71
C TRP A 465 -8.02 32.43 -37.61
N ILE A 466 -9.25 32.49 -37.08
CA ILE A 466 -10.47 32.26 -37.86
C ILE A 466 -11.02 33.61 -38.36
N THR A 467 -11.62 33.62 -39.55
CA THR A 467 -12.16 34.84 -40.20
C THR A 467 -13.66 34.80 -40.48
N ASN A 468 -14.23 33.61 -40.70
CA ASN A 468 -15.66 33.41 -40.90
C ASN A 468 -16.04 31.95 -40.59
N VAL A 469 -17.25 31.74 -40.06
CA VAL A 469 -17.88 30.41 -39.95
C VAL A 469 -19.25 30.48 -40.61
N ARG A 470 -19.53 29.57 -41.53
CA ARG A 470 -20.77 29.51 -42.32
C ARG A 470 -21.31 28.10 -42.31
N VAL A 471 -22.63 27.95 -42.15
CA VAL A 471 -23.27 26.63 -42.09
C VAL A 471 -24.32 26.50 -43.18
N LEU A 472 -24.28 25.40 -43.90
CA LEU A 472 -25.21 25.04 -44.96
C LEU A 472 -25.99 23.78 -44.54
N ASP A 473 -27.26 23.71 -44.92
CA ASP A 473 -28.04 22.48 -44.76
C ASP A 473 -27.80 21.48 -45.92
N ASN A 474 -28.46 20.32 -45.84
CA ASN A 474 -28.42 19.27 -46.86
C ASN A 474 -29.03 19.66 -48.23
N THR A 475 -29.43 20.92 -48.44
CA THR A 475 -29.82 21.49 -49.74
C THR A 475 -28.81 22.51 -50.27
N GLY A 476 -27.76 22.82 -49.50
CA GLY A 476 -26.81 23.91 -49.77
C GLY A 476 -27.37 25.30 -49.41
N ALA A 477 -28.47 25.38 -48.66
CA ALA A 477 -29.02 26.64 -48.18
C ALA A 477 -28.25 27.10 -46.92
N VAL A 478 -27.86 28.37 -46.89
CA VAL A 478 -27.15 28.94 -45.74
C VAL A 478 -28.11 29.09 -44.56
N MET A 479 -27.89 28.31 -43.51
CA MET A 479 -28.64 28.38 -42.26
C MET A 479 -28.17 29.54 -41.39
N SER A 480 -26.85 29.70 -41.27
CA SER A 480 -26.20 30.76 -40.52
C SER A 480 -24.89 31.18 -41.19
N ASN A 481 -24.51 32.42 -40.96
CA ASN A 481 -23.19 32.94 -41.31
C ASN A 481 -22.72 33.82 -40.16
N THR A 482 -21.87 33.26 -39.31
CA THR A 482 -21.20 33.96 -38.21
C THR A 482 -20.10 34.84 -38.82
N ALA A 483 -20.54 35.96 -39.39
CA ALA A 483 -19.64 37.00 -39.89
C ALA A 483 -18.74 37.50 -38.77
N ALA A 484 -17.54 38.01 -39.11
CA ALA A 484 -16.42 38.24 -38.21
C ALA A 484 -16.68 39.00 -36.90
N GLY A 485 -17.78 39.77 -36.78
CA GLY A 485 -18.18 40.44 -35.53
C GLY A 485 -18.91 39.56 -34.49
N ASN A 486 -19.25 38.31 -34.81
CA ASN A 486 -19.95 37.38 -33.92
C ASN A 486 -19.10 36.16 -33.47
N ILE A 487 -17.90 35.97 -34.03
CA ILE A 487 -16.91 35.05 -33.48
C ILE A 487 -16.16 35.84 -32.39
N SER A 488 -15.86 35.23 -31.23
CA SER A 488 -15.16 35.90 -30.11
C SER A 488 -13.77 36.41 -30.50
N ASP A 489 -13.16 35.80 -31.51
CA ASP A 489 -11.85 36.17 -32.01
C ASP A 489 -11.78 36.25 -33.54
N THR A 490 -11.35 37.40 -34.07
CA THR A 490 -11.02 37.64 -35.49
C THR A 490 -10.05 38.83 -35.61
N MET A 491 -9.30 38.92 -36.73
CA MET A 491 -8.55 40.09 -37.24
C MET A 491 -7.17 40.42 -36.65
N PRO A 492 -6.27 40.88 -37.54
CA PRO A 492 -5.40 42.04 -37.29
C PRO A 492 -5.71 43.22 -38.22
N ALA A 493 -5.94 44.43 -37.71
CA ALA A 493 -6.04 45.66 -38.53
C ALA A 493 -5.85 46.96 -37.72
N ILE A 494 -4.78 47.73 -37.98
CA ILE A 494 -4.39 48.86 -37.11
C ILE A 494 -3.61 49.97 -37.87
N ALA A 495 -4.18 51.19 -38.00
CA ALA A 495 -3.40 52.41 -38.30
C ALA A 495 -4.02 53.75 -37.83
N VAL A 496 -3.20 54.75 -37.42
CA VAL A 496 -3.60 56.01 -36.76
C VAL A 496 -2.64 57.22 -36.98
N ASN A 497 -3.16 58.47 -36.88
CA ASN A 497 -2.54 59.82 -36.96
C ASN A 497 -2.19 60.39 -38.36
N PRO A 498 -2.16 61.74 -38.56
CA PRO A 498 -1.60 62.76 -37.65
C PRO A 498 -2.43 64.04 -37.35
N ALA A 499 -2.92 64.18 -36.11
CA ALA A 499 -2.91 65.42 -35.30
C ALA A 499 -3.55 65.19 -33.90
N ASN A 500 -2.95 65.74 -32.83
CA ASN A 500 -3.46 65.83 -31.44
C ASN A 500 -3.76 64.53 -30.66
N ALA A 501 -3.66 63.33 -31.24
CA ALA A 501 -4.43 62.20 -30.70
C ALA A 501 -4.00 61.58 -29.33
N TYR A 502 -2.95 62.04 -28.61
CA TYR A 502 -2.55 61.44 -27.31
C TYR A 502 -1.88 62.37 -26.30
N SER A 503 -2.07 62.04 -25.02
CA SER A 503 -1.51 62.74 -23.87
C SER A 503 -1.54 61.90 -22.59
N PHE A 504 -0.50 62.01 -21.76
CA PHE A 504 -0.64 61.86 -20.30
C PHE A 504 -1.18 63.18 -19.71
N ALA A 505 -1.87 63.10 -18.57
CA ALA A 505 -2.16 64.25 -17.70
C ALA A 505 -2.00 63.83 -16.23
N ALA A 506 -1.74 64.78 -15.33
CA ALA A 506 -1.34 64.47 -13.94
C ALA A 506 -2.40 63.67 -13.16
N ASN A 507 -1.94 62.69 -12.37
CA ASN A 507 -2.70 61.60 -11.75
C ASN A 507 -3.35 60.67 -12.79
N SER A 508 -2.54 59.77 -13.36
CA SER A 508 -2.90 58.79 -14.39
C SER A 508 -2.16 57.49 -14.11
N ASP A 509 -2.80 56.35 -14.42
CA ASP A 509 -2.22 55.00 -14.38
C ASP A 509 -1.48 54.68 -15.69
N GLN A 510 -2.12 54.88 -16.85
CA GLN A 510 -1.50 54.79 -18.18
C GLN A 510 -2.11 55.77 -19.23
N LEU A 511 -1.98 55.44 -20.53
CA LEU A 511 -1.85 56.33 -21.69
C LEU A 511 -2.32 55.62 -22.98
N THR A 512 -2.39 56.30 -24.13
CA THR A 512 -2.59 55.66 -25.45
C THR A 512 -1.66 56.34 -26.47
N ILE A 513 -1.27 55.73 -27.61
CA ILE A 513 -0.29 56.30 -28.60
C ILE A 513 -0.54 55.74 -30.07
N SER A 514 0.05 56.29 -31.17
CA SER A 514 -0.56 56.36 -32.56
C SER A 514 0.01 55.67 -33.85
N THR A 515 -0.49 54.52 -34.27
CA THR A 515 0.18 53.65 -35.27
C THR A 515 0.08 54.12 -36.73
N SER A 516 0.94 54.97 -37.30
CA SER A 516 0.79 55.41 -38.72
C SER A 516 1.09 54.36 -39.83
N GLN A 517 0.87 53.07 -39.53
CA GLN A 517 1.55 51.84 -39.99
C GLN A 517 3.08 51.90 -39.80
N PRO A 518 3.79 50.82 -39.42
CA PRO A 518 3.36 49.44 -39.09
C PRO A 518 3.93 48.88 -37.75
N HIS A 519 3.33 47.83 -37.17
CA HIS A 519 3.69 47.18 -35.88
C HIS A 519 3.55 45.64 -35.98
N ASN A 520 4.06 44.90 -34.98
CA ASN A 520 3.78 43.47 -34.74
C ASN A 520 4.18 43.07 -33.29
N PHE A 521 3.56 43.65 -32.23
CA PHE A 521 4.29 43.95 -30.98
C PHE A 521 3.61 43.73 -29.61
N LYS A 522 4.45 43.43 -28.60
CA LYS A 522 4.08 42.71 -27.35
C LYS A 522 4.45 43.40 -26.02
N ALA A 523 3.46 43.47 -25.13
CA ALA A 523 3.43 43.23 -23.67
C ALA A 523 1.92 43.10 -23.30
N GLY A 524 1.51 42.84 -22.06
CA GLY A 524 0.08 42.60 -21.78
C GLY A 524 -0.52 41.40 -22.50
N ASP A 525 -1.46 41.65 -23.44
CA ASP A 525 -2.41 40.66 -23.99
C ASP A 525 -1.98 39.77 -25.19
N ARG A 526 -1.86 40.21 -26.46
CA ARG A 526 -1.16 41.43 -26.92
C ARG A 526 -1.61 41.90 -28.34
N VAL A 527 -2.85 42.31 -28.66
CA VAL A 527 -3.92 43.04 -27.91
C VAL A 527 -5.27 43.00 -28.67
N TYR A 528 -6.32 43.63 -28.11
CA TYR A 528 -7.47 44.19 -28.87
C TYR A 528 -8.00 45.48 -28.22
N LEU A 529 -8.01 46.62 -28.94
CA LEU A 529 -8.62 47.93 -28.59
C LEU A 529 -9.26 48.61 -29.84
N GLU A 530 -10.23 49.52 -29.70
CA GLU A 530 -10.77 50.30 -30.84
C GLU A 530 -11.40 51.64 -30.39
N ASN A 531 -11.57 52.63 -31.29
CA ASN A 531 -12.24 53.91 -30.99
C ASN A 531 -13.24 54.34 -32.08
N PRO A 532 -14.54 54.27 -31.75
CA PRO A 532 -15.41 55.40 -32.09
C PRO A 532 -16.46 55.72 -31.00
N TYR A 533 -16.57 57.01 -30.63
CA TYR A 533 -17.64 57.52 -29.77
C TYR A 533 -19.05 57.13 -30.22
N SER A 534 -19.93 56.93 -29.23
CA SER A 534 -21.26 57.55 -29.28
C SER A 534 -21.75 58.25 -27.99
N VAL A 535 -20.85 58.62 -27.06
CA VAL A 535 -20.69 59.97 -26.43
C VAL A 535 -19.82 59.89 -25.15
N PRO A 536 -19.00 60.91 -24.79
CA PRO A 536 -17.99 60.81 -23.74
C PRO A 536 -18.56 60.92 -22.32
N THR A 537 -17.69 60.65 -21.34
CA THR A 537 -17.54 61.59 -20.21
C THR A 537 -16.19 62.31 -20.27
N VAL A 538 -15.93 63.26 -19.35
CA VAL A 538 -14.86 64.26 -19.52
C VAL A 538 -13.79 64.09 -18.45
N ILE A 539 -12.76 63.31 -18.78
CA ILE A 539 -11.47 63.03 -18.13
C ILE A 539 -10.99 64.09 -17.08
N THR A 540 -11.67 64.27 -15.94
CA THR A 540 -11.25 65.13 -14.78
C THR A 540 -11.10 64.24 -13.50
N PRO A 541 -11.09 64.66 -12.16
CA PRO A 541 -10.85 63.96 -10.79
C PRO A 541 -11.59 62.57 -10.13
N GLY A 542 -11.65 60.32 -10.53
CA GLY A 542 -11.04 59.05 -11.06
C GLY A 542 -11.36 58.60 -12.47
N VAL A 543 -10.89 59.36 -13.44
CA VAL A 543 -10.99 59.08 -14.87
C VAL A 543 -12.44 59.11 -15.35
N THR A 544 -12.64 59.48 -16.61
CA THR A 544 -13.89 59.30 -17.34
C THR A 544 -13.52 59.29 -18.81
N ASP A 545 -13.00 58.12 -19.17
CA ASP A 545 -12.63 57.65 -20.49
C ASP A 545 -12.55 56.12 -20.31
N GLN A 546 -13.65 55.52 -19.88
CA GLN A 546 -13.88 54.07 -19.65
C GLN A 546 -14.02 53.33 -21.01
N ASP A 547 -13.41 53.93 -22.02
CA ASP A 547 -13.96 54.12 -23.38
C ASP A 547 -12.82 54.12 -24.43
N VAL A 548 -11.60 54.53 -24.03
CA VAL A 548 -10.35 54.20 -24.75
C VAL A 548 -10.01 52.75 -24.43
N SER A 549 -10.68 51.88 -25.19
CA SER A 549 -11.08 50.51 -24.86
C SER A 549 -9.93 49.60 -24.43
N GLY A 550 -10.14 48.73 -23.42
CA GLY A 550 -9.26 47.58 -23.11
C GLY A 550 -9.38 46.46 -24.16
N TYR A 551 -8.52 45.43 -24.19
CA TYR A 551 -7.81 44.81 -23.06
C TYR A 551 -6.43 45.43 -22.68
N PHE A 552 -5.64 45.86 -23.67
CA PHE A 552 -4.42 46.71 -23.59
C PHE A 552 -3.53 46.59 -22.32
N GLU A 553 -2.39 45.87 -22.40
CA GLU A 553 -1.23 46.10 -21.49
C GLU A 553 0.21 46.05 -22.12
N VAL A 554 0.38 46.10 -23.45
CA VAL A 554 1.71 46.37 -24.10
C VAL A 554 2.45 47.55 -23.40
N VAL A 555 3.78 47.59 -23.27
CA VAL A 555 4.50 48.53 -22.36
C VAL A 555 3.98 50.00 -22.24
N SER A 556 3.58 50.75 -23.29
CA SER A 556 3.86 50.52 -24.71
C SER A 556 4.70 51.66 -25.33
N VAL A 557 4.77 51.63 -26.66
CA VAL A 557 5.83 52.07 -27.57
C VAL A 557 5.51 53.36 -28.36
N PRO A 558 6.33 54.42 -28.27
CA PRO A 558 6.27 55.57 -29.19
C PRO A 558 6.97 55.37 -30.56
N GLY A 559 7.00 54.18 -31.17
CA GLY A 559 7.66 53.90 -32.47
C GLY A 559 6.99 52.80 -33.28
N THR A 560 7.47 52.41 -34.49
CA THR A 560 6.81 51.47 -35.45
C THR A 560 5.37 51.04 -35.10
N ASN A 561 4.35 51.87 -35.40
CA ASN A 561 4.50 53.31 -35.54
C ASN A 561 3.70 54.08 -34.49
N GLN A 562 3.58 53.51 -33.27
CA GLN A 562 3.17 54.05 -31.95
C GLN A 562 1.84 53.40 -31.39
N PHE A 563 1.47 52.68 -30.29
CA PHE A 563 1.86 52.05 -28.97
C PHE A 563 1.74 52.80 -27.59
N THR A 564 0.61 52.76 -26.81
CA THR A 564 0.48 52.86 -25.30
C THR A 564 -0.91 52.34 -24.79
N VAL A 565 -1.15 51.95 -23.50
CA VAL A 565 -2.21 51.00 -22.94
C VAL A 565 -2.88 51.33 -21.55
N ARG A 566 -3.44 50.35 -20.79
CA ARG A 566 -3.91 50.36 -19.36
C ARG A 566 -3.35 49.15 -18.56
N MET A 567 -3.85 48.84 -17.35
CA MET A 567 -3.38 47.75 -16.44
C MET A 567 -4.42 46.63 -16.26
N VAL A 568 -3.96 45.45 -15.83
CA VAL A 568 -4.78 44.29 -15.44
C VAL A 568 -5.04 44.26 -13.92
N ASP A 569 -6.24 43.85 -13.52
CA ASP A 569 -6.84 43.83 -12.17
C ASP A 569 -7.05 45.19 -11.45
N ALA A 570 -8.11 45.28 -10.63
CA ALA A 570 -8.78 46.56 -10.37
C ALA A 570 -9.25 46.81 -8.91
N GLU A 571 -8.70 47.85 -8.27
CA GLU A 571 -9.30 48.52 -7.10
C GLU A 571 -9.20 50.08 -7.14
N THR A 572 -10.33 50.75 -7.41
CA THR A 572 -10.72 52.11 -6.93
C THR A 572 -10.06 53.42 -7.46
N THR A 573 -10.80 54.12 -8.36
CA THR A 573 -11.18 55.57 -8.35
C THR A 573 -10.33 56.68 -7.67
N GLY A 574 -9.94 57.74 -8.41
CA GLY A 574 -9.56 59.09 -7.86
C GLY A 574 -9.18 60.20 -8.90
N PRO A 575 -10.04 61.18 -9.26
CA PRO A 575 -10.00 61.58 -11.38
C PRO A 575 -8.69 62.37 -11.87
N GLY A 576 -8.44 62.66 -13.17
CA GLY A 576 -7.32 63.49 -13.73
C GLY A 576 -7.68 64.89 -14.32
N GLY A 577 -7.47 65.15 -15.63
CA GLY A 577 -7.74 66.45 -16.30
C GLY A 577 -7.82 66.44 -17.87
N THR A 578 -8.72 67.26 -18.46
CA THR A 578 -9.10 67.33 -19.92
C THR A 578 -8.84 68.75 -20.50
N VAL A 579 -8.89 69.11 -21.80
CA VAL A 579 -9.58 68.67 -23.07
C VAL A 579 -8.73 69.19 -24.28
N ALA A 580 -8.85 68.82 -25.57
CA ALA A 580 -9.65 67.92 -26.44
C ALA A 580 -8.80 67.65 -27.74
N ALA A 581 -9.19 67.03 -28.87
CA ALA A 581 -10.47 66.63 -29.51
C ALA A 581 -10.18 65.50 -30.58
N PRO A 582 -11.16 64.93 -31.34
CA PRO A 582 -10.98 63.60 -31.94
C PRO A 582 -10.21 63.52 -33.28
N GLY A 583 -9.37 62.48 -33.35
CA GLY A 583 -8.93 61.75 -34.55
C GLY A 583 -9.13 60.23 -34.32
N PRO A 584 -8.95 59.36 -35.35
CA PRO A 584 -9.28 57.92 -35.28
C PRO A 584 -8.36 57.11 -34.34
N PHE A 585 -8.72 55.90 -33.90
CA PHE A 585 -7.82 54.88 -33.29
C PHE A 585 -8.28 53.43 -33.64
N ASN A 586 -7.36 52.46 -33.78
CA ASN A 586 -7.61 51.00 -33.95
C ASN A 586 -6.55 50.14 -33.22
N ALA A 587 -6.87 48.88 -32.85
CA ALA A 587 -5.92 47.79 -32.47
C ALA A 587 -6.52 46.34 -32.40
N ARG A 588 -5.95 45.34 -33.10
CA ARG A 588 -6.03 43.88 -32.78
C ARG A 588 -4.82 43.17 -33.44
N PRO A 589 -4.05 42.29 -32.76
CA PRO A 589 -4.30 40.83 -32.75
C PRO A 589 -3.97 40.06 -31.45
N PRO A 590 -4.75 39.03 -31.11
CA PRO A 590 -4.23 37.72 -30.75
C PRO A 590 -4.16 36.83 -32.02
N TYR A 591 -3.11 36.02 -32.11
CA TYR A 591 -3.07 34.84 -32.97
C TYR A 591 -2.83 33.65 -32.05
N GLU A 592 -3.24 32.47 -32.46
CA GLU A 592 -2.72 31.25 -31.82
C GLU A 592 -1.31 31.01 -32.38
N GLU A 593 -0.29 31.14 -31.51
CA GLU A 593 1.12 30.93 -31.86
C GLU A 593 1.43 29.43 -31.80
N VAL A 594 1.46 28.79 -32.96
CA VAL A 594 1.72 27.35 -33.10
C VAL A 594 3.22 27.19 -33.38
N ALA A 595 3.99 26.79 -32.37
CA ALA A 595 5.43 26.68 -32.49
C ALA A 595 5.84 25.61 -33.52
N ALA A 596 7.06 25.75 -34.05
CA ALA A 596 7.60 24.89 -35.10
C ALA A 596 7.72 23.44 -34.59
N GLY A 597 6.78 22.58 -34.99
CA GLY A 597 6.71 21.17 -34.60
C GLY A 597 5.68 20.80 -33.55
N ASP A 598 4.93 21.77 -33.03
CA ASP A 598 3.90 21.53 -32.02
C ASP A 598 2.56 21.13 -32.66
N LYS A 599 1.65 20.67 -31.80
CA LYS A 599 0.26 20.35 -32.10
C LYS A 599 -0.59 21.14 -31.13
N THR A 600 -1.51 21.96 -31.65
CA THR A 600 -2.33 22.86 -30.81
C THR A 600 -3.81 22.73 -31.18
N ARG A 601 -4.65 22.80 -30.16
CA ARG A 601 -6.11 22.78 -30.28
C ARG A 601 -6.65 24.10 -29.77
N THR A 602 -7.54 24.74 -30.53
CA THR A 602 -7.83 26.18 -30.43
C THR A 602 -8.72 26.62 -29.26
N ARG A 603 -8.53 26.03 -28.08
CA ARG A 603 -9.37 26.26 -26.89
C ARG A 603 -9.09 27.60 -26.20
N ASP A 604 -7.87 28.12 -26.32
CA ASP A 604 -7.46 29.38 -25.66
C ASP A 604 -8.15 30.63 -26.28
N SER A 605 -8.56 30.60 -27.56
CA SER A 605 -9.40 31.64 -28.18
C SER A 605 -10.91 31.48 -27.90
N GLY A 606 -11.30 30.48 -27.10
CA GLY A 606 -12.68 30.21 -26.70
C GLY A 606 -13.52 29.44 -27.72
N VAL A 607 -14.78 29.18 -27.35
CA VAL A 607 -15.65 28.23 -28.08
C VAL A 607 -16.11 28.78 -29.42
N ILE A 608 -15.69 28.14 -30.52
CA ILE A 608 -16.20 28.41 -31.87
C ILE A 608 -17.62 27.86 -31.96
N THR A 609 -18.57 28.64 -32.49
CA THR A 609 -19.99 28.26 -32.58
C THR A 609 -20.57 28.41 -33.99
N ALA A 610 -21.31 27.39 -34.41
CA ALA A 610 -22.06 27.31 -35.66
C ALA A 610 -23.56 27.13 -35.38
N ASP A 611 -24.42 28.02 -35.86
CA ASP A 611 -25.87 27.96 -35.61
C ASP A 611 -26.59 27.10 -36.68
N VAL A 612 -27.28 26.05 -36.24
CA VAL A 612 -28.12 25.14 -37.04
C VAL A 612 -29.63 25.28 -36.72
N THR A 613 -30.01 26.22 -35.84
CA THR A 613 -31.40 26.42 -35.39
C THR A 613 -32.38 26.64 -36.54
N ALA A 614 -31.91 27.18 -37.68
CA ALA A 614 -32.74 27.45 -38.86
C ALA A 614 -33.31 26.20 -39.55
N ASN A 615 -32.63 25.04 -39.48
CA ASN A 615 -33.11 23.78 -40.07
C ASN A 615 -32.58 22.55 -39.32
N THR A 616 -32.98 22.37 -38.05
CA THR A 616 -32.59 21.22 -37.20
C THR A 616 -33.06 19.84 -37.70
N MET A 617 -33.74 19.77 -38.84
CA MET A 617 -34.29 18.56 -39.46
C MET A 617 -33.57 18.16 -40.77
N ALA A 618 -32.45 18.83 -41.12
CA ALA A 618 -31.62 18.41 -42.24
C ALA A 618 -31.03 17.01 -42.01
N SER A 619 -30.61 16.31 -43.08
CA SER A 619 -29.95 15.00 -42.96
C SER A 619 -28.48 15.12 -42.55
N TYR A 620 -27.85 16.22 -42.92
CA TYR A 620 -26.48 16.60 -42.58
C TYR A 620 -26.35 18.12 -42.65
N TYR A 621 -25.24 18.63 -42.11
CA TYR A 621 -24.83 20.02 -42.14
C TYR A 621 -23.41 20.11 -42.69
N ASP A 622 -23.16 21.08 -43.58
CA ASP A 622 -21.82 21.40 -44.08
C ASP A 622 -21.34 22.68 -43.38
N ILE A 623 -20.21 22.59 -42.68
CA ILE A 623 -19.60 23.68 -41.92
C ILE A 623 -18.39 24.18 -42.69
N GLU A 624 -18.50 25.38 -43.26
CA GLU A 624 -17.41 26.12 -43.88
C GLU A 624 -16.70 26.97 -42.81
N VAL A 625 -15.42 26.69 -42.55
CA VAL A 625 -14.56 27.46 -41.63
C VAL A 625 -13.44 28.12 -42.44
N THR A 626 -13.37 29.45 -42.41
CA THR A 626 -12.30 30.19 -43.10
C THR A 626 -11.15 30.51 -42.16
N VAL A 627 -10.07 29.74 -42.28
CA VAL A 627 -8.83 29.88 -41.49
C VAL A 627 -7.85 30.79 -42.23
N GLY A 628 -7.21 31.71 -41.52
CA GLY A 628 -6.10 32.52 -41.99
C GLY A 628 -4.80 32.11 -41.28
N VAL A 629 -3.71 32.06 -42.03
CA VAL A 629 -2.38 31.63 -41.56
C VAL A 629 -1.33 32.66 -42.00
N TYR A 630 -0.36 32.93 -41.12
CA TYR A 630 0.80 33.76 -41.39
C TYR A 630 2.09 33.01 -40.99
N ASP A 631 2.98 32.87 -41.98
CA ASP A 631 4.28 32.21 -41.85
C ASP A 631 5.37 33.24 -41.53
N ASN A 632 6.05 33.09 -40.39
CA ASN A 632 6.95 34.11 -39.85
C ASN A 632 8.27 34.31 -40.65
N LYS A 633 8.40 33.72 -41.86
CA LYS A 633 9.57 33.85 -42.76
C LYS A 633 9.99 35.28 -43.13
N ALA A 634 9.14 36.29 -42.93
CA ALA A 634 9.37 37.67 -43.39
C ALA A 634 9.29 38.77 -42.32
N GLY A 635 8.83 38.48 -41.10
CA GLY A 635 8.78 39.45 -39.99
C GLY A 635 8.00 40.74 -40.25
N ASN A 636 6.96 40.70 -41.09
CA ASN A 636 6.15 41.85 -41.49
C ASN A 636 4.77 41.39 -41.98
N LEU A 637 3.69 41.80 -41.29
CA LEU A 637 2.29 41.43 -41.53
C LEU A 637 1.72 41.70 -42.94
N ASN A 638 2.48 42.36 -43.83
CA ASN A 638 2.11 42.53 -45.24
C ASN A 638 2.68 41.43 -46.16
N ALA A 639 3.43 40.48 -45.63
CA ALA A 639 4.05 39.39 -46.39
C ALA A 639 3.12 38.16 -46.44
N VAL A 640 2.17 38.18 -47.40
CA VAL A 640 1.33 37.04 -47.81
C VAL A 640 0.64 36.32 -46.64
N SER A 641 -0.48 36.87 -46.17
CA SER A 641 -1.45 36.07 -45.44
C SER A 641 -2.14 35.10 -46.40
N GLU A 642 -2.06 33.81 -46.11
CA GLU A 642 -2.83 32.77 -46.81
C GLU A 642 -4.13 32.54 -46.03
N SER A 643 -5.26 32.39 -46.72
CA SER A 643 -6.53 32.08 -46.06
C SER A 643 -7.40 31.20 -46.93
N ALA A 644 -7.93 30.13 -46.34
CA ALA A 644 -8.70 29.09 -47.03
C ALA A 644 -10.00 28.80 -46.28
N THR A 645 -11.07 28.58 -47.03
CA THR A 645 -12.30 28.01 -46.47
C THR A 645 -12.23 26.50 -46.56
N ILE A 646 -12.26 25.83 -45.41
CA ILE A 646 -12.27 24.37 -45.30
C ILE A 646 -13.71 23.95 -45.01
N THR A 647 -14.21 22.95 -45.72
CA THR A 647 -15.59 22.44 -45.54
C THR A 647 -15.55 21.10 -44.81
N TYR A 648 -16.28 20.98 -43.70
CA TYR A 648 -16.48 19.74 -42.93
C TYR A 648 -17.96 19.33 -42.94
N ARG A 649 -18.28 18.05 -42.71
CA ARG A 649 -19.67 17.56 -42.67
C ARG A 649 -20.00 16.81 -41.39
N ILE A 650 -21.20 17.06 -40.84
CA ILE A 650 -21.79 16.31 -39.73
C ILE A 650 -23.18 15.80 -40.14
N TYR A 651 -23.46 14.53 -39.91
CA TYR A 651 -24.77 13.91 -40.16
C TYR A 651 -25.67 14.04 -38.94
N ASN A 652 -26.95 14.38 -39.15
CA ASN A 652 -27.87 14.76 -38.05
C ASN A 652 -28.22 13.60 -37.10
N ASN A 653 -27.86 12.36 -37.47
CA ASN A 653 -28.02 11.15 -36.66
C ASN A 653 -26.70 10.68 -36.00
N GLN A 654 -25.61 11.44 -36.07
CA GLN A 654 -24.39 11.13 -35.33
C GLN A 654 -24.54 11.48 -33.84
N THR A 655 -24.18 10.52 -33.00
CA THR A 655 -23.92 10.68 -31.57
C THR A 655 -22.43 10.46 -31.32
N ASP A 656 -21.99 10.66 -30.08
CA ASP A 656 -20.63 10.37 -29.62
C ASP A 656 -19.61 11.19 -30.44
N LEU A 657 -19.95 12.48 -30.53
CA LEU A 657 -19.22 13.51 -31.27
C LEU A 657 -18.15 14.21 -30.41
N LEU A 658 -18.10 14.02 -29.08
CA LEU A 658 -17.13 14.73 -28.25
C LEU A 658 -15.70 14.32 -28.61
N ASN A 659 -14.82 15.31 -28.80
CA ASN A 659 -13.43 15.15 -29.27
C ASN A 659 -13.27 14.48 -30.65
N ARG A 660 -14.39 14.19 -31.35
CA ARG A 660 -14.36 13.60 -32.69
C ARG A 660 -13.82 14.63 -33.69
N ARG A 661 -12.74 14.24 -34.37
CA ARG A 661 -12.19 14.93 -35.54
C ARG A 661 -13.01 14.60 -36.79
N LEU A 662 -13.24 15.60 -37.66
CA LEU A 662 -14.00 15.45 -38.90
C LEU A 662 -13.11 15.53 -40.13
N ASP A 663 -13.49 14.78 -41.17
CA ASP A 663 -12.89 14.87 -42.50
C ASP A 663 -13.07 16.25 -43.13
N ALA A 664 -11.97 16.85 -43.60
CA ALA A 664 -11.99 17.98 -44.51
C ALA A 664 -12.47 17.50 -45.90
N MET A 665 -13.66 17.93 -46.30
CA MET A 665 -14.32 17.51 -47.55
C MET A 665 -13.93 18.32 -48.79
N ASP A 666 -13.66 19.62 -48.62
CA ASP A 666 -13.29 20.53 -49.71
C ASP A 666 -12.45 21.69 -49.18
N ILE A 667 -11.51 22.16 -50.02
CA ILE A 667 -10.69 23.35 -49.81
C ILE A 667 -10.34 23.95 -51.19
N PRO A 668 -10.43 25.28 -51.39
CA PRO A 668 -10.07 25.87 -52.67
C PRO A 668 -8.59 25.62 -53.00
N SER A 669 -8.31 24.95 -54.12
CA SER A 669 -6.98 24.50 -54.53
C SER A 669 -5.99 25.61 -54.88
N ASN A 670 -6.35 26.87 -54.64
CA ASN A 670 -5.51 28.06 -54.78
C ASN A 670 -5.24 28.76 -53.43
N THR A 671 -5.68 28.16 -52.32
CA THR A 671 -5.49 28.66 -50.94
C THR A 671 -5.05 27.57 -49.96
N GLY A 672 -5.15 26.29 -50.33
CA GLY A 672 -4.72 25.15 -49.50
C GLY A 672 -4.87 23.82 -50.23
N VAL A 673 -4.60 22.72 -49.53
CA VAL A 673 -4.59 21.35 -50.07
C VAL A 673 -5.31 20.40 -49.10
N LEU A 674 -6.05 19.41 -49.64
CA LEU A 674 -6.51 18.26 -48.84
C LEU A 674 -5.42 17.19 -48.85
N VAL A 675 -4.99 16.77 -47.66
CA VAL A 675 -4.02 15.69 -47.47
C VAL A 675 -4.79 14.43 -47.09
N TYR A 676 -4.68 13.41 -47.94
CA TYR A 676 -5.34 12.13 -47.76
C TYR A 676 -4.37 11.13 -47.12
N PRO A 677 -4.84 10.24 -46.23
CA PRO A 677 -4.04 9.11 -45.79
C PRO A 677 -3.86 8.08 -46.92
N ASP A 678 -2.72 7.40 -46.93
CA ASP A 678 -2.38 6.31 -47.86
C ASP A 678 -3.14 5.01 -47.54
N THR A 679 -3.47 4.80 -46.26
CA THR A 679 -4.21 3.66 -45.72
C THR A 679 -5.05 4.03 -44.50
N GLU A 680 -6.10 3.27 -44.23
CA GLU A 680 -7.00 3.44 -43.07
C GLU A 680 -6.58 2.61 -41.84
N HIS A 681 -5.30 2.25 -41.70
CA HIS A 681 -4.85 1.39 -40.59
C HIS A 681 -4.95 2.09 -39.24
N GLN A 682 -5.32 1.32 -38.20
CA GLN A 682 -5.28 1.73 -36.80
C GLN A 682 -3.94 1.29 -36.20
N TYR A 683 -3.11 2.21 -35.72
CA TYR A 683 -1.74 1.88 -35.31
C TYR A 683 -1.67 1.54 -33.83
N ILE A 684 -2.32 2.35 -32.99
CA ILE A 684 -2.66 2.06 -31.60
C ILE A 684 -4.16 2.31 -31.40
N PHE A 685 -4.79 1.55 -30.51
CA PHE A 685 -6.03 1.98 -29.87
C PHE A 685 -5.93 1.83 -28.34
N ALA A 686 -6.65 2.69 -27.64
CA ALA A 686 -6.93 2.59 -26.21
C ALA A 686 -8.32 1.99 -25.99
N ARG A 687 -8.46 1.08 -25.02
CA ARG A 687 -9.75 0.51 -24.62
C ARG A 687 -9.78 0.17 -23.14
N MET A 688 -10.95 -0.21 -22.64
CA MET A 688 -11.06 -0.89 -21.34
C MET A 688 -11.20 -2.40 -21.52
N VAL A 689 -10.63 -3.16 -20.58
CA VAL A 689 -10.77 -4.62 -20.46
C VAL A 689 -11.28 -5.03 -19.08
N ASP A 690 -11.79 -6.26 -18.96
CA ASP A 690 -12.06 -6.92 -17.68
C ASP A 690 -10.78 -7.51 -17.05
N ALA A 691 -10.90 -8.12 -15.86
CA ALA A 691 -9.77 -8.69 -15.13
C ALA A 691 -9.13 -9.92 -15.80
N ASP A 692 -9.82 -10.55 -16.77
CA ASP A 692 -9.30 -11.64 -17.59
C ASP A 692 -8.66 -11.10 -18.91
N GLY A 693 -8.64 -9.78 -19.11
CA GLY A 693 -8.10 -9.11 -20.29
C GLY A 693 -9.04 -9.02 -21.49
N ASN A 694 -10.33 -9.38 -21.35
CA ASN A 694 -11.29 -9.32 -22.46
C ASN A 694 -11.79 -7.87 -22.66
N PRO A 695 -11.99 -7.40 -23.92
CA PRO A 695 -12.54 -6.07 -24.18
C PRO A 695 -13.93 -5.86 -23.57
N LEU A 696 -14.10 -4.78 -22.80
CA LEU A 696 -15.42 -4.39 -22.29
C LEU A 696 -16.33 -3.87 -23.42
N PRO A 697 -17.65 -4.08 -23.34
CA PRO A 697 -18.59 -3.60 -24.34
C PRO A 697 -18.78 -2.08 -24.25
N SER A 698 -18.34 -1.34 -25.25
CA SER A 698 -18.68 0.07 -25.41
C SER A 698 -19.91 0.27 -26.31
N VAL A 699 -20.64 1.35 -26.09
CA VAL A 699 -21.68 1.85 -27.00
C VAL A 699 -21.08 3.03 -27.75
N ASN A 700 -20.91 2.88 -29.06
CA ASN A 700 -20.31 3.90 -29.95
C ASN A 700 -18.91 4.40 -29.52
N GLY A 701 -18.16 3.60 -28.75
CA GLY A 701 -16.85 3.97 -28.18
C GLY A 701 -16.89 4.37 -26.70
N ASN A 702 -18.08 4.70 -26.17
CA ASN A 702 -18.26 5.08 -24.77
C ASN A 702 -18.48 3.85 -23.87
N TYR A 703 -17.69 3.71 -22.80
CA TYR A 703 -17.82 2.62 -21.83
C TYR A 703 -18.73 2.97 -20.63
N GLY A 704 -18.98 4.26 -20.38
CA GLY A 704 -19.79 4.74 -19.26
C GLY A 704 -19.26 4.30 -17.88
N ASN A 705 -20.17 4.05 -16.95
CA ASN A 705 -19.87 3.71 -15.55
C ASN A 705 -19.48 2.22 -15.35
N GLN A 706 -18.83 1.59 -16.33
CA GLN A 706 -18.26 0.24 -16.18
C GLN A 706 -16.91 0.34 -15.45
N GLU A 707 -16.64 -0.53 -14.47
CA GLU A 707 -15.30 -0.71 -13.91
C GLU A 707 -14.50 -1.68 -14.80
N GLY A 708 -13.22 -1.39 -14.99
CA GLY A 708 -12.28 -2.21 -15.75
C GLY A 708 -10.88 -1.60 -15.74
N TYR A 709 -10.05 -2.04 -16.67
CA TYR A 709 -8.63 -1.69 -16.73
C TYR A 709 -8.29 -1.02 -18.05
N LEU A 710 -7.49 0.04 -18.02
CA LEU A 710 -7.00 0.68 -19.25
C LEU A 710 -6.01 -0.25 -19.96
N GLN A 711 -6.22 -0.46 -21.26
CA GLN A 711 -5.31 -1.20 -22.13
C GLN A 711 -4.99 -0.37 -23.38
N LEU A 712 -3.69 -0.31 -23.71
CA LEU A 712 -3.16 0.23 -24.96
C LEU A 712 -2.65 -0.95 -25.81
N VAL A 713 -3.07 -1.03 -27.07
CA VAL A 713 -2.70 -2.13 -27.99
C VAL A 713 -2.19 -1.56 -29.30
N ALA A 714 -1.04 -2.05 -29.78
CA ALA A 714 -0.55 -1.82 -31.13
C ALA A 714 -0.97 -2.95 -32.07
N ASN A 715 -1.34 -2.62 -33.31
CA ASN A 715 -1.72 -3.61 -34.33
C ASN A 715 -0.53 -3.96 -35.25
N ASP A 716 -0.47 -5.21 -35.71
CA ASP A 716 0.45 -5.65 -36.77
C ASP A 716 0.12 -4.98 -38.12
N LEU A 717 1.11 -4.31 -38.70
CA LEU A 717 1.01 -3.66 -40.02
C LEU A 717 1.46 -4.58 -41.15
N ASN A 718 0.65 -5.61 -41.42
CA ASN A 718 0.83 -6.55 -42.54
C ASN A 718 2.14 -7.37 -42.48
N GLY A 719 2.54 -7.81 -41.29
CA GLY A 719 3.83 -8.46 -41.03
C GLY A 719 4.93 -7.46 -40.67
N LYS A 720 4.59 -6.44 -39.89
CA LYS A 720 5.52 -5.48 -39.25
C LYS A 720 5.11 -5.32 -37.80
N ASP A 721 5.98 -5.75 -36.90
CA ASP A 721 5.82 -5.61 -35.46
C ASP A 721 5.90 -4.13 -35.04
N VAL A 722 4.81 -3.64 -34.44
CA VAL A 722 4.64 -2.27 -33.95
C VAL A 722 4.68 -2.28 -32.42
N THR A 723 5.32 -1.28 -31.84
CA THR A 723 5.53 -1.16 -30.39
C THR A 723 5.08 0.19 -29.85
N ILE A 724 4.60 0.17 -28.61
CA ILE A 724 4.14 1.31 -27.81
C ILE A 724 5.28 1.74 -26.90
N ALA A 725 5.82 2.93 -27.14
CA ALA A 725 6.74 3.56 -26.21
C ALA A 725 6.02 4.69 -25.46
N LEU A 726 6.07 4.63 -24.14
CA LEU A 726 5.48 5.60 -23.21
C LEU A 726 6.60 6.25 -22.38
N ASP A 727 6.46 7.56 -22.19
CA ASP A 727 7.23 8.36 -21.24
C ASP A 727 6.24 9.13 -20.35
N GLU A 728 6.35 8.99 -19.02
CA GLU A 728 5.43 9.68 -18.09
C GLU A 728 5.69 11.19 -17.99
N GLY A 729 6.81 11.68 -18.50
CA GLY A 729 7.19 13.10 -18.45
C GLY A 729 7.16 13.67 -17.02
N ASN A 730 6.31 14.66 -16.80
CA ASN A 730 6.01 15.23 -15.48
C ASN A 730 4.54 15.06 -15.07
N SER A 731 3.80 14.16 -15.74
CA SER A 731 2.41 13.83 -15.39
C SER A 731 2.25 13.43 -13.93
N LYS A 732 1.12 13.81 -13.32
CA LYS A 732 0.85 13.58 -11.90
C LYS A 732 -0.65 13.67 -11.58
N GLN A 733 -1.20 12.63 -10.96
CA GLN A 733 -2.58 12.64 -10.45
C GLN A 733 -2.65 13.33 -9.07
N ILE A 734 -3.40 14.44 -8.97
CA ILE A 734 -3.49 15.28 -7.76
C ILE A 734 -4.81 15.15 -6.99
N GLY A 735 -5.75 14.34 -7.48
CA GLY A 735 -6.90 13.86 -6.70
C GLY A 735 -8.21 14.51 -7.14
N ARG A 736 -8.95 15.06 -6.18
CA ARG A 736 -9.98 16.10 -6.37
C ARG A 736 -9.95 17.07 -5.17
N PRO A 737 -8.86 17.84 -4.95
CA PRO A 737 -8.69 18.72 -3.79
C PRO A 737 -9.80 19.76 -3.61
N ASN A 738 -10.49 20.15 -4.69
CA ASN A 738 -11.58 21.13 -4.68
C ASN A 738 -12.96 20.52 -4.38
N LYS A 739 -13.08 19.19 -4.26
CA LYS A 739 -14.32 18.49 -3.92
C LYS A 739 -14.66 18.63 -2.43
N SER A 740 -15.90 18.33 -2.05
CA SER A 740 -16.33 18.28 -0.65
C SER A 740 -16.96 16.92 -0.32
N PRO A 741 -16.33 16.06 0.51
CA PRO A 741 -14.97 16.21 1.05
C PRO A 741 -13.91 16.21 -0.05
N ALA A 742 -12.74 16.78 0.24
CA ALA A 742 -11.60 16.79 -0.67
C ALA A 742 -11.00 15.39 -0.78
N GLU A 743 -10.70 14.96 -2.01
CA GLU A 743 -10.07 13.65 -2.26
C GLU A 743 -8.58 13.86 -2.55
N PRO A 744 -7.66 13.28 -1.76
CA PRO A 744 -6.22 13.50 -1.94
C PRO A 744 -5.69 12.75 -3.16
N GLY A 745 -4.75 13.37 -3.87
CA GLY A 745 -4.04 12.76 -4.98
C GLY A 745 -3.08 11.66 -4.55
N THR A 746 -2.93 10.66 -5.42
CA THR A 746 -1.92 9.60 -5.29
C THR A 746 -0.51 10.10 -5.57
N ASN A 747 -0.36 11.23 -6.28
CA ASN A 747 0.91 11.79 -6.76
C ASN A 747 1.70 10.86 -7.70
N ARG A 748 1.08 9.80 -8.23
CA ARG A 748 1.66 8.94 -9.28
C ARG A 748 1.54 9.60 -10.66
N GLY A 749 2.47 9.29 -11.56
CA GLY A 749 2.38 9.65 -12.98
C GLY A 749 1.33 8.82 -13.72
N PHE A 750 1.10 9.11 -15.00
CA PHE A 750 0.04 8.49 -15.78
C PHE A 750 0.11 6.95 -15.81
N SER A 751 1.26 6.40 -16.21
CA SER A 751 1.45 4.96 -16.35
C SER A 751 1.46 4.26 -15.00
N HIS A 752 2.07 4.86 -13.97
CA HIS A 752 2.08 4.32 -12.61
C HIS A 752 0.74 4.48 -11.88
N TYR A 753 -0.11 5.44 -12.28
CA TYR A 753 -1.47 5.58 -11.78
C TYR A 753 -2.37 4.46 -12.30
N PHE A 754 -2.38 4.22 -13.62
CA PHE A 754 -3.15 3.14 -14.25
C PHE A 754 -2.45 1.76 -14.19
N GLU A 755 -1.19 1.74 -13.75
CA GLU A 755 -0.35 0.55 -13.55
C GLU A 755 0.03 -0.17 -14.87
N LEU A 756 0.05 0.57 -15.99
CA LEU A 756 0.26 0.09 -17.37
C LEU A 756 1.63 -0.56 -17.61
N ASN A 757 2.68 -0.11 -16.90
CA ASN A 757 4.06 -0.54 -17.11
C ASN A 757 4.77 -0.85 -15.76
N ASN A 758 4.06 -1.48 -14.82
CA ASN A 758 4.64 -1.98 -13.57
C ASN A 758 5.73 -3.05 -13.80
N PHE A 759 6.69 -3.17 -12.87
CA PHE A 759 7.72 -4.22 -12.88
C PHE A 759 7.37 -5.36 -11.93
N PHE A 760 6.99 -5.02 -10.70
CA PHE A 760 6.41 -5.92 -9.71
C PHE A 760 4.88 -5.77 -9.73
N ALA A 761 4.16 -6.86 -9.53
CA ALA A 761 2.70 -6.89 -9.51
C ALA A 761 2.13 -6.01 -8.38
N SER A 762 0.97 -5.41 -8.64
CA SER A 762 0.23 -4.63 -7.64
C SER A 762 -0.34 -5.54 -6.54
N ASN A 763 -0.16 -5.15 -5.27
CA ASN A 763 -0.85 -5.81 -4.15
C ASN A 763 -2.34 -5.42 -4.14
N ILE A 764 -3.20 -6.36 -3.75
CA ILE A 764 -4.64 -6.13 -3.58
C ILE A 764 -4.81 -5.30 -2.29
N PRO A 765 -5.47 -4.13 -2.31
CA PRO A 765 -5.68 -3.34 -1.10
C PRO A 765 -6.50 -4.12 -0.06
N THR A 766 -6.10 -4.08 1.21
CA THR A 766 -6.81 -4.82 2.26
C THR A 766 -8.15 -4.16 2.60
N GLY A 767 -8.97 -4.79 3.44
CA GLY A 767 -10.29 -4.27 3.82
C GLY A 767 -10.28 -2.90 4.52
N THR A 768 -9.09 -2.38 4.88
CA THR A 768 -8.87 -1.05 5.44
C THR A 768 -8.50 0.00 4.38
N GLY A 769 -8.14 -0.41 3.16
CA GLY A 769 -7.58 0.42 2.10
C GLY A 769 -6.05 0.54 2.12
N ASP A 770 -5.34 -0.15 3.01
CA ASP A 770 -3.88 -0.22 3.00
C ASP A 770 -3.35 -1.11 1.85
N THR A 771 -2.17 -0.75 1.34
CA THR A 771 -1.42 -1.47 0.30
C THR A 771 -0.05 -1.95 0.80
N THR A 772 0.19 -1.85 2.12
CA THR A 772 1.37 -2.38 2.82
C THR A 772 1.13 -3.81 3.26
N GLU A 773 0.11 -4.03 4.08
CA GLU A 773 -0.30 -5.32 4.62
C GLU A 773 -0.43 -6.40 3.53
N GLY A 774 0.22 -7.55 3.75
CA GLY A 774 0.30 -8.66 2.80
C GLY A 774 1.26 -8.47 1.61
N SER A 775 1.96 -7.33 1.49
CA SER A 775 2.84 -7.06 0.33
C SER A 775 4.01 -8.02 0.18
N ALA A 776 4.53 -8.61 1.26
CA ALA A 776 5.57 -9.63 1.17
C ALA A 776 4.99 -10.94 0.60
N LEU A 777 3.83 -11.36 1.10
CA LEU A 777 3.12 -12.55 0.64
C LEU A 777 2.65 -12.42 -0.83
N ALA A 778 2.23 -11.23 -1.23
CA ALA A 778 1.79 -10.90 -2.59
C ALA A 778 2.91 -10.49 -3.55
N MET A 779 4.19 -10.54 -3.13
CA MET A 779 5.31 -10.05 -3.94
C MET A 779 5.55 -10.95 -5.16
N ALA A 780 5.36 -10.40 -6.36
CA ALA A 780 5.58 -11.09 -7.63
C ALA A 780 6.12 -10.14 -8.70
N VAL A 781 6.85 -10.67 -9.69
CA VAL A 781 7.22 -9.93 -10.92
C VAL A 781 6.05 -10.01 -11.90
N GLU A 782 5.81 -8.95 -12.67
CA GLU A 782 4.76 -8.93 -13.69
C GLU A 782 4.95 -10.03 -14.75
N GLU A 783 3.89 -10.80 -15.02
CA GLU A 783 3.92 -11.99 -15.89
C GLU A 783 4.39 -11.66 -17.33
N ARG A 784 4.12 -10.44 -17.81
CA ARG A 784 4.63 -9.95 -19.11
C ARG A 784 6.16 -9.83 -19.14
N ILE A 785 6.79 -9.48 -18.03
CA ILE A 785 8.24 -9.32 -17.88
C ILE A 785 8.92 -10.68 -17.64
N LEU A 786 8.25 -11.60 -16.91
CA LEU A 786 8.67 -13.01 -16.82
C LEU A 786 8.69 -13.69 -18.20
N ARG A 787 7.72 -13.38 -19.07
CA ARG A 787 7.64 -13.90 -20.44
C ARG A 787 8.61 -13.23 -21.42
N ASP A 788 8.82 -11.91 -21.32
CA ASP A 788 9.80 -11.19 -22.13
C ASP A 788 10.58 -10.14 -21.32
N PRO A 789 11.76 -10.50 -20.80
CA PRO A 789 12.68 -9.57 -20.14
C PRO A 789 13.08 -8.36 -20.98
N ARG A 790 12.90 -8.35 -22.32
CA ARG A 790 13.16 -7.18 -23.18
C ARG A 790 12.33 -5.95 -22.77
N LEU A 791 11.17 -6.19 -22.16
CA LEU A 791 10.22 -5.18 -21.70
C LEU A 791 10.69 -4.39 -20.47
N ILE A 792 11.82 -4.74 -19.82
CA ILE A 792 12.40 -3.91 -18.76
C ILE A 792 12.73 -2.53 -19.32
N SER A 793 12.15 -1.49 -18.71
CA SER A 793 12.41 -0.07 -18.99
C SER A 793 13.87 0.28 -18.71
N THR A 794 14.71 0.32 -19.75
CA THR A 794 16.11 0.75 -19.62
C THR A 794 16.31 2.24 -19.86
N GLY A 795 15.38 2.88 -20.57
CA GLY A 795 15.54 4.24 -21.08
C GLY A 795 14.22 4.93 -21.45
N ASN A 796 14.31 6.20 -21.85
CA ASN A 796 13.17 7.08 -22.15
C ASN A 796 13.03 7.36 -23.66
N LEU A 797 12.04 8.18 -24.03
CA LEU A 797 11.91 8.65 -25.41
C LEU A 797 12.88 9.80 -25.69
N GLU A 798 13.67 9.68 -26.75
CA GLU A 798 14.61 10.72 -27.19
C GLU A 798 14.16 11.39 -28.50
N ALA A 799 14.47 12.68 -28.66
CA ALA A 799 14.14 13.43 -29.87
C ALA A 799 14.94 12.94 -31.09
N THR A 800 14.25 12.60 -32.18
CA THR A 800 14.91 12.10 -33.40
C THR A 800 15.81 13.19 -34.00
N PRO A 801 17.10 12.91 -34.29
CA PRO A 801 18.02 13.90 -34.82
C PRO A 801 17.52 14.55 -36.12
N GLN A 802 17.52 15.89 -36.15
CA GLN A 802 17.12 16.71 -37.30
C GLN A 802 17.92 16.37 -38.57
N PRO A 803 17.38 16.59 -39.78
CA PRO A 803 18.13 16.40 -41.01
C PRO A 803 19.36 17.31 -41.07
N SER A 804 20.42 16.84 -41.75
CA SER A 804 21.59 17.66 -42.06
C SER A 804 21.40 18.57 -43.29
N ASP A 805 20.26 18.45 -43.96
CA ASP A 805 19.87 19.23 -45.14
C ASP A 805 18.88 20.32 -44.71
N PRO A 806 19.22 21.62 -44.83
CA PRO A 806 18.33 22.71 -44.41
C PRO A 806 17.05 22.85 -45.23
N ASP A 807 17.00 22.28 -46.44
CA ASP A 807 15.82 22.33 -47.32
C ASP A 807 14.88 21.12 -47.12
N ALA A 808 15.26 20.16 -46.26
CA ALA A 808 14.41 19.02 -45.89
C ALA A 808 13.42 19.41 -44.77
N PRO A 809 12.22 18.78 -44.69
CA PRO A 809 11.29 19.05 -43.60
C PRO A 809 11.91 18.73 -42.23
N PRO A 810 11.51 19.41 -41.15
CA PRO A 810 11.98 19.11 -39.80
C PRO A 810 11.44 17.75 -39.30
N ARG A 811 12.06 17.26 -38.22
CA ARG A 811 11.69 16.01 -37.55
C ARG A 811 11.09 16.29 -36.17
N TYR A 812 9.82 15.94 -36.00
CA TYR A 812 9.09 16.08 -34.74
C TYR A 812 8.58 14.72 -34.28
N THR A 813 9.50 13.76 -34.26
CA THR A 813 9.26 12.35 -33.94
C THR A 813 10.25 11.88 -32.87
N LEU A 814 9.89 10.87 -32.08
CA LEU A 814 10.71 10.35 -30.99
C LEU A 814 11.19 8.92 -31.28
N SER A 815 12.33 8.54 -30.72
CA SER A 815 12.96 7.23 -30.86
C SER A 815 13.32 6.65 -29.49
N ARG A 816 13.53 5.33 -29.39
CA ARG A 816 14.09 4.65 -28.21
C ARG A 816 15.41 3.96 -28.60
N PHE A 817 16.56 4.51 -28.23
CA PHE A 817 17.85 3.93 -28.64
C PHE A 817 18.24 2.69 -27.80
N PRO A 818 18.69 1.56 -28.40
CA PRO A 818 19.00 0.33 -27.65
C PRO A 818 19.98 0.54 -26.48
N GLY A 819 20.94 1.44 -26.65
CA GLY A 819 21.97 1.78 -25.67
C GLY A 819 21.56 2.79 -24.58
N ASP A 820 20.32 3.30 -24.56
CA ASP A 820 19.89 4.14 -23.42
C ASP A 820 19.72 3.28 -22.15
N ASN A 821 20.46 3.70 -21.12
CA ASN A 821 20.49 3.12 -19.79
C ASN A 821 19.98 4.10 -18.71
N SER A 822 19.35 5.22 -19.08
CA SER A 822 18.90 6.27 -18.14
C SER A 822 17.99 5.72 -17.03
N MET A 823 17.02 4.88 -17.35
CA MET A 823 16.14 4.22 -16.36
C MET A 823 16.80 3.00 -15.72
N ALA A 824 17.62 2.23 -16.44
CA ALA A 824 18.38 1.12 -15.84
C ALA A 824 19.32 1.64 -14.74
N GLN A 825 19.98 2.77 -14.97
CA GLN A 825 20.77 3.47 -13.96
C GLN A 825 19.90 4.02 -12.82
N ALA A 826 18.67 4.49 -13.08
CA ALA A 826 17.78 4.98 -12.03
C ALA A 826 17.35 3.85 -11.09
N LEU A 827 16.94 2.71 -11.65
CA LEU A 827 16.62 1.47 -10.95
C LEU A 827 17.83 0.96 -10.14
N ALA A 828 19.03 0.94 -10.74
CA ALA A 828 20.27 0.56 -10.06
C ALA A 828 20.64 1.49 -8.89
N LYS A 829 20.31 2.80 -8.96
CA LYS A 829 20.61 3.77 -7.90
C LYS A 829 19.77 3.54 -6.63
N LEU A 830 18.57 2.95 -6.73
CA LEU A 830 17.70 2.62 -5.59
C LEU A 830 18.42 1.82 -4.49
N ALA A 831 19.38 0.98 -4.87
CA ALA A 831 20.24 0.22 -3.95
C ALA A 831 20.91 1.07 -2.86
N THR A 832 21.25 2.32 -3.21
CA THR A 832 21.95 3.29 -2.36
C THR A 832 21.11 4.51 -2.02
N GLN A 833 19.95 4.67 -2.66
CA GLN A 833 19.05 5.79 -2.43
C GLN A 833 18.37 5.67 -1.06
N THR A 834 18.18 6.81 -0.40
CA THR A 834 17.37 6.89 0.81
C THR A 834 15.88 6.80 0.47
N VAL A 835 15.20 5.80 1.03
CA VAL A 835 13.75 5.60 0.98
C VAL A 835 13.20 5.82 2.40
N SER A 836 11.98 6.34 2.52
CA SER A 836 11.33 6.58 3.81
C SER A 836 10.41 5.43 4.17
N PHE A 837 10.84 4.60 5.12
CA PHE A 837 10.06 3.52 5.69
C PHE A 837 9.21 4.05 6.84
N GLY A 838 7.96 3.60 6.91
CA GLY A 838 7.08 3.80 8.05
C GLY A 838 7.55 3.04 9.29
N ALA A 839 6.90 3.28 10.42
CA ALA A 839 7.10 2.43 11.59
C ALA A 839 6.37 1.10 11.35
N ALA A 840 7.08 -0.02 11.51
CA ALA A 840 6.58 -1.35 11.22
C ALA A 840 7.16 -2.34 12.22
N GLY A 841 6.33 -3.14 12.88
CA GLY A 841 6.81 -4.28 13.67
C GLY A 841 7.68 -3.96 14.88
N GLY A 842 7.61 -2.74 15.41
CA GLY A 842 8.53 -2.26 16.45
C GLY A 842 9.84 -1.66 15.93
N LEU A 843 10.10 -1.67 14.61
CA LEU A 843 11.06 -0.74 14.00
C LEU A 843 10.43 0.67 13.96
N PRO A 844 11.18 1.73 14.32
CA PRO A 844 10.72 3.11 14.17
C PRO A 844 10.74 3.52 12.69
N ALA A 845 9.92 4.51 12.32
CA ALA A 845 9.99 5.11 10.99
C ALA A 845 11.40 5.65 10.71
N SER A 846 12.00 5.26 9.58
CA SER A 846 13.41 5.52 9.25
C SER A 846 13.57 5.93 7.78
N SER A 847 14.62 6.71 7.49
CA SER A 847 14.96 7.12 6.12
C SER A 847 16.35 6.59 5.78
N ILE A 848 16.41 5.43 5.14
CA ILE A 848 17.62 4.65 4.87
C ILE A 848 17.52 3.93 3.51
N SER A 849 18.58 3.23 3.07
CA SER A 849 18.52 2.39 1.86
C SER A 849 17.91 1.02 2.16
N PHE A 850 17.44 0.31 1.11
CA PHE A 850 16.91 -1.05 1.25
C PHE A 850 17.85 -2.01 1.97
N ALA A 851 19.15 -2.00 1.63
CA ALA A 851 20.18 -2.83 2.27
C ALA A 851 20.45 -2.47 3.75
N ASN A 852 20.14 -1.24 4.17
CA ASN A 852 20.18 -0.88 5.59
C ASN A 852 18.90 -1.33 6.30
N TYR A 853 17.73 -1.28 5.64
CA TYR A 853 16.46 -1.70 6.23
C TYR A 853 16.40 -3.23 6.45
N THR A 854 16.88 -4.05 5.50
CA THR A 854 17.09 -5.49 5.74
C THR A 854 18.03 -5.75 6.92
N GLY A 855 19.07 -4.92 7.09
CA GLY A 855 19.93 -4.92 8.27
C GLY A 855 19.22 -4.56 9.58
N GLU A 856 18.23 -3.65 9.57
CA GLU A 856 17.38 -3.35 10.74
C GLU A 856 16.46 -4.53 11.09
N ILE A 857 15.89 -5.24 10.11
CA ILE A 857 15.07 -6.45 10.31
C ILE A 857 15.91 -7.58 10.94
N LEU A 858 17.06 -7.90 10.33
CA LEU A 858 17.97 -8.94 10.82
C LEU A 858 18.52 -8.59 12.20
N GLY A 859 18.84 -7.31 12.44
CA GLY A 859 19.27 -6.81 13.75
C GLY A 859 18.16 -6.89 14.80
N TYR A 860 16.90 -6.61 14.44
CA TYR A 860 15.75 -6.73 15.33
C TYR A 860 15.56 -8.17 15.78
N VAL A 861 15.42 -9.11 14.83
CA VAL A 861 15.20 -10.54 15.13
C VAL A 861 16.39 -11.12 15.90
N SER A 862 17.63 -10.88 15.46
CA SER A 862 18.82 -11.35 16.20
C SER A 862 18.85 -10.82 17.65
N SER A 863 18.42 -9.57 17.87
CA SER A 863 18.33 -9.00 19.22
C SER A 863 17.19 -9.59 20.06
N LYS A 864 16.14 -10.12 19.43
CA LYS A 864 15.05 -10.84 20.10
C LYS A 864 15.46 -12.26 20.45
N THR A 865 16.05 -13.03 19.52
CA THR A 865 16.51 -14.41 19.76
C THR A 865 17.54 -14.45 20.90
N VAL A 866 18.60 -13.62 20.83
CA VAL A 866 19.65 -13.59 21.88
C VAL A 866 19.08 -13.20 23.24
N ARG A 867 18.04 -12.35 23.30
CA ARG A 867 17.34 -12.04 24.56
C ARG A 867 16.50 -13.22 25.04
N ALA A 868 15.74 -13.88 24.16
CA ALA A 868 14.90 -15.01 24.52
C ALA A 868 15.73 -16.22 24.99
N GLU A 869 16.84 -16.54 24.30
CA GLU A 869 17.81 -17.57 24.72
C GLU A 869 18.45 -17.23 26.08
N SER A 870 18.85 -15.97 26.30
CA SER A 870 19.42 -15.53 27.58
C SER A 870 18.38 -15.60 28.70
N ASP A 871 17.15 -15.12 28.48
CA ASP A 871 16.06 -15.18 29.45
C ASP A 871 15.71 -16.64 29.79
N PHE A 872 15.65 -17.54 28.80
CA PHE A 872 15.46 -18.97 29.02
C PHE A 872 16.57 -19.56 29.89
N SER A 873 17.83 -19.37 29.51
CA SER A 873 19.02 -19.89 30.23
C SER A 873 19.12 -19.37 31.67
N ASP A 874 18.96 -18.06 31.88
CA ASP A 874 18.99 -17.45 33.22
C ASP A 874 17.87 -18.00 34.12
N ASN A 875 16.69 -18.30 33.56
CA ASN A 875 15.57 -18.84 34.33
C ASN A 875 15.69 -20.35 34.56
N GLU A 876 16.27 -21.12 33.63
CA GLU A 876 16.62 -22.52 33.83
C GLU A 876 17.63 -22.67 34.98
N ILE A 877 18.68 -21.83 34.99
CA ILE A 877 19.69 -21.80 36.06
C ILE A 877 19.05 -21.44 37.40
N LEU A 878 18.12 -20.47 37.43
CA LEU A 878 17.39 -20.10 38.64
C LEU A 878 16.51 -21.25 39.15
N LEU A 879 15.70 -21.86 38.28
CA LEU A 879 14.80 -22.96 38.64
C LEU A 879 15.57 -24.17 39.18
N ASN A 880 16.63 -24.61 38.47
CA ASN A 880 17.50 -25.68 38.95
C ASN A 880 18.16 -25.34 40.30
N GLY A 881 18.51 -24.07 40.52
CA GLY A 881 19.02 -23.56 41.80
C GLY A 881 17.99 -23.54 42.94
N LEU A 882 16.69 -23.45 42.63
CA LEU A 882 15.60 -23.57 43.60
C LEU A 882 15.27 -25.05 43.89
N ILE A 883 15.18 -25.89 42.86
CA ILE A 883 14.98 -27.35 42.98
C ILE A 883 16.10 -27.97 43.85
N SER A 884 17.36 -27.66 43.55
CA SER A 884 18.52 -28.12 44.34
C SER A 884 18.47 -27.71 45.82
N ARG A 885 17.77 -26.61 46.15
CA ARG A 885 17.54 -26.19 47.54
C ARG A 885 16.35 -26.91 48.17
N SER A 886 15.32 -27.26 47.40
CA SER A 886 14.21 -28.07 47.90
C SER A 886 14.71 -29.48 48.19
N ASP A 887 15.45 -30.11 47.28
CA ASP A 887 16.08 -31.42 47.50
C ASP A 887 16.98 -31.45 48.76
N ALA A 888 17.67 -30.36 49.07
CA ALA A 888 18.48 -30.26 50.30
C ALA A 888 17.64 -30.17 51.60
N ILE A 889 16.34 -29.84 51.50
CA ILE A 889 15.39 -29.77 52.61
C ILE A 889 14.50 -31.02 52.64
N SER A 890 13.88 -31.37 51.51
CA SER A 890 12.85 -32.41 51.37
C SER A 890 13.36 -33.74 50.82
N GLY A 891 14.53 -33.77 50.19
CA GLY A 891 15.11 -34.99 49.63
C GLY A 891 15.56 -35.99 50.70
N VAL A 892 15.75 -37.25 50.28
CA VAL A 892 16.15 -38.35 51.16
C VAL A 892 17.66 -38.51 51.19
N ASN A 893 18.29 -38.09 52.30
CA ASN A 893 19.68 -38.43 52.57
C ASN A 893 19.78 -39.87 53.08
N LEU A 894 20.27 -40.79 52.23
CA LEU A 894 20.39 -42.22 52.54
C LEU A 894 21.26 -42.51 53.78
N ASP A 895 22.36 -41.77 54.00
CA ASP A 895 23.21 -41.98 55.16
C ASP A 895 22.52 -41.53 56.45
N GLU A 896 21.73 -40.45 56.39
CA GLU A 896 20.92 -39.99 57.52
C GLU A 896 19.79 -40.99 57.85
N GLU A 897 19.09 -41.50 56.84
CA GLU A 897 18.05 -42.52 57.02
C GLU A 897 18.60 -43.84 57.56
N LEU A 898 19.77 -44.29 57.08
CA LEU A 898 20.43 -45.50 57.58
C LEU A 898 20.89 -45.33 59.03
N ALA A 899 21.38 -44.15 59.40
CA ALA A 899 21.73 -43.82 60.79
C ALA A 899 20.49 -43.76 61.70
N GLN A 900 19.41 -43.10 61.27
CA GLN A 900 18.14 -43.02 62.01
C GLN A 900 17.49 -44.41 62.14
N THR A 901 17.41 -45.19 61.06
CA THR A 901 16.97 -46.60 61.07
C THR A 901 17.76 -47.43 62.08
N THR A 902 19.09 -47.30 62.10
CA THR A 902 19.95 -48.02 63.06
C THR A 902 19.63 -47.61 64.51
N LEU A 903 19.39 -46.32 64.77
CA LEU A 903 19.01 -45.82 66.09
C LEU A 903 17.62 -46.33 66.51
N TYR A 904 16.62 -46.32 65.62
CA TYR A 904 15.29 -46.87 65.90
C TYR A 904 15.33 -48.38 66.13
N GLN A 905 16.17 -49.14 65.42
CA GLN A 905 16.37 -50.58 65.67
C GLN A 905 16.99 -50.85 67.05
N GLN A 906 17.95 -50.04 67.48
CA GLN A 906 18.53 -50.13 68.83
C GLN A 906 17.50 -49.78 69.90
N ALA A 907 16.73 -48.70 69.72
CA ALA A 907 15.66 -48.29 70.62
C ALA A 907 14.54 -49.34 70.71
N TYR A 908 14.09 -49.89 69.58
CA TYR A 908 13.15 -51.03 69.52
C TYR A 908 13.67 -52.23 70.33
N THR A 909 14.95 -52.59 70.15
CA THR A 909 15.60 -53.69 70.88
C THR A 909 15.68 -53.42 72.39
N ALA A 910 15.91 -52.17 72.79
CA ALA A 910 15.89 -51.76 74.20
C ALA A 910 14.48 -51.83 74.79
N SER A 911 13.47 -51.33 74.08
CA SER A 911 12.05 -51.43 74.47
C SER A 911 11.57 -52.88 74.55
N ALA A 912 12.02 -53.76 73.65
CA ALA A 912 11.74 -55.20 73.70
C ALA A 912 12.26 -55.84 75.00
N ARG A 913 13.52 -55.55 75.37
CA ARG A 913 14.12 -56.04 76.63
C ARG A 913 13.39 -55.49 77.85
N ALA A 914 13.04 -54.20 77.85
CA ALA A 914 12.28 -53.57 78.93
C ALA A 914 10.88 -54.19 79.08
N PHE A 915 10.21 -54.50 77.96
CA PHE A 915 8.91 -55.20 77.96
C PHE A 915 9.04 -56.61 78.57
N THR A 916 10.01 -57.41 78.10
CA THR A 916 10.26 -58.77 78.62
C THR A 916 10.52 -58.76 80.13
N ILE A 917 11.46 -57.95 80.61
CA ILE A 917 11.82 -57.86 82.04
C ILE A 917 10.61 -57.38 82.87
N THR A 918 9.83 -56.42 82.37
CA THR A 918 8.64 -55.93 83.10
C THR A 918 7.53 -56.99 83.14
N ASN A 919 7.39 -57.80 82.09
CA ASN A 919 6.43 -58.91 82.02
C ASN A 919 6.86 -60.10 82.90
N GLU A 920 8.16 -60.42 82.95
CA GLU A 920 8.73 -61.40 83.89
C GLU A 920 8.46 -61.00 85.34
N LEU A 921 8.77 -59.74 85.71
CA LEU A 921 8.47 -59.19 87.04
C LEU A 921 6.97 -59.19 87.35
N PHE A 922 6.10 -58.98 86.35
CA PHE A 922 4.64 -59.03 86.54
C PHE A 922 4.16 -60.48 86.77
N GLY A 923 4.76 -61.45 86.08
CA GLY A 923 4.54 -62.88 86.30
C GLY A 923 5.02 -63.33 87.69
N GLU A 924 6.21 -62.92 88.13
CA GLU A 924 6.70 -63.21 89.49
C GLU A 924 5.80 -62.60 90.56
N LEU A 925 5.37 -61.33 90.39
CA LEU A 925 4.50 -60.66 91.36
C LEU A 925 3.09 -61.29 91.41
N LEU A 926 2.57 -61.80 90.29
CA LEU A 926 1.34 -62.61 90.24
C LEU A 926 1.50 -64.02 90.84
N ASN A 927 2.69 -64.62 90.78
CA ASN A 927 2.98 -65.92 91.40
C ASN A 927 3.24 -65.83 92.93
N ILE A 928 3.26 -64.61 93.49
CA ILE A 928 3.48 -64.32 94.91
C ILE A 928 2.16 -63.99 95.65
N ILE A 929 1.04 -63.87 94.91
CA ILE A 929 -0.31 -63.55 95.41
C ILE A 929 -1.21 -64.80 95.43
#